data_AF-B9XCU9-F1
#
_entry.id   AF-B9XCU9-F1
#
_cell.length_a   1.000
_cell.length_b   1.000
_cell.length_c   1.000
_cell.angle_alpha   90.00
_cell.angle_beta   90.00
_cell.angle_gamma   90.00
#
_symmetry.space_group_name_H-M   'P 1'
#
loop_
_entity.id
_entity.type
_entity.pdbx_description
1 polymer ?
#
loop_
_entity_poly.entity_id
_entity_poly.type
_entity_poly.pdbx_seq_one_letter_code
_entity_poly.pdbx_strand_id
1 'polypeptide(L)'
;MHIVNPFVTYTERKNRRFFVPNRMTTNCPFSSPRGAGSLRALSKGAPVLAITLSLFAGVFPSSATTFNWNQSAPAAYNSSANWTPNGVPGSADVATVGNGTTPNGSVLYNNAVFAYGLNVLQLGQSVAGNGTFNMSAGAFGITNNSGNGLAIGNAVGAFGYFTNSGGALTIQRNGAGETYYRDVFQLGAVAGGTGFFTLNSGTVTCLGGIEIGTGGIGTLTVNGGTLIGNGWFGLGRGGSGSGWGIFKLTGGTVYLLRNPNTDNGANGISFCQGGTNGTANISGGTVYCPVIRMHVGPGSAFTDWENLNVSGGNIYLGIGGVYDANGAGTHNTAINLSGGTFHTANLANNSGGTLGTNSIIPGGADWSWASSLPATLTTSPGPGTVTFAPEATHTITLNAAFSGAGNLTLDGPGTLAMGAAHTYVGNTIVKQGTLAFVGAGGLVNSPSIILSADSTLDASGASSNFVLGVSQTLTNSSSTATLSGYLNAGAGTVSLLYTSGVPAFTVVGGALALATNTVFKINNTGAQLGAGSYKLISAGSGGLVSGVGLPPVAVNGGGAASGQYVSLNVTGNELYLVVTNDRPPVVARNVSFDLLPGATWQAAITNLATMAGWSDPDGDTVSFSSAGPFSAAGASVTSDSNSIYFNGPLAADDYFSYTITDGKLTASGLVYLHVLNPTAVIPSETNNVISLDGSWRFYLERLANYWSGSVPNISIVDSSQPFQRMDYVESPGWTNIAVPGNWEMAGFSPATYFAPGHHLPACTGIGFKCRLRGRGGRSIFTSMASRPAHRCG
;
A
#
# COMPACT_ATOMS: atom_id res chain seq x y z
N MET A 1 -35.95 8.31 -28.43
CA MET A 1 -37.21 7.58 -28.20
C MET A 1 -36.91 6.10 -28.38
N HIS A 2 -37.25 5.32 -27.37
CA HIS A 2 -36.91 3.93 -27.11
C HIS A 2 -37.46 2.93 -28.14
N ILE A 3 -36.82 1.75 -28.22
CA ILE A 3 -37.36 0.37 -28.39
C ILE A 3 -36.69 -0.41 -29.53
N VAL A 4 -35.73 -1.28 -29.21
CA VAL A 4 -35.81 -2.75 -28.92
C VAL A 4 -35.73 -3.60 -30.22
N ASN A 5 -34.58 -4.28 -30.40
CA ASN A 5 -34.32 -5.74 -30.51
C ASN A 5 -35.53 -6.70 -30.83
N PRO A 6 -35.40 -8.04 -31.08
CA PRO A 6 -34.22 -8.91 -31.00
C PRO A 6 -34.24 -10.15 -31.97
N PHE A 7 -33.34 -11.13 -31.74
CA PHE A 7 -33.42 -12.58 -32.07
C PHE A 7 -33.25 -13.00 -33.56
N VAL A 8 -32.65 -14.14 -33.95
CA VAL A 8 -31.75 -15.12 -33.31
C VAL A 8 -31.20 -16.09 -34.37
N THR A 9 -30.09 -16.74 -34.02
CA THR A 9 -29.44 -17.96 -34.55
C THR A 9 -30.28 -18.96 -35.38
N TYR A 10 -29.70 -19.64 -36.38
CA TYR A 10 -29.03 -20.96 -36.24
C TYR A 10 -28.49 -21.52 -37.57
N THR A 11 -27.45 -22.33 -37.41
CA THR A 11 -26.64 -23.17 -38.29
C THR A 11 -27.38 -24.08 -39.29
N GLU A 12 -26.83 -24.27 -40.50
CA GLU A 12 -26.99 -25.52 -41.26
C GLU A 12 -25.74 -25.90 -42.09
N ARG A 13 -25.33 -27.17 -41.94
CA ARG A 13 -24.27 -27.84 -42.72
C ARG A 13 -24.85 -28.40 -44.02
N LYS A 14 -24.08 -28.38 -45.12
CA LYS A 14 -23.97 -29.54 -46.04
C LYS A 14 -22.83 -29.43 -47.07
N ASN A 15 -21.88 -30.36 -46.92
CA ASN A 15 -21.04 -31.08 -47.90
C ASN A 15 -21.06 -30.65 -49.38
N ARG A 16 -19.87 -30.52 -49.98
CA ARG A 16 -19.49 -31.16 -51.26
C ARG A 16 -17.98 -31.43 -51.33
N ARG A 17 -17.64 -32.62 -51.85
CA ARG A 17 -16.32 -33.25 -52.00
C ARG A 17 -15.65 -32.90 -53.35
N PHE A 18 -14.36 -33.28 -53.43
CA PHE A 18 -13.49 -33.50 -54.61
C PHE A 18 -12.79 -32.23 -55.16
N PHE A 19 -11.50 -32.19 -55.55
CA PHE A 19 -10.55 -33.20 -56.06
C PHE A 19 -9.09 -32.78 -55.72
N VAL A 20 -8.19 -33.75 -55.53
CA VAL A 20 -6.73 -33.61 -55.46
C VAL A 20 -6.13 -33.86 -56.85
N PRO A 21 -4.96 -33.30 -57.21
CA PRO A 21 -3.97 -34.15 -57.86
C PRO A 21 -2.53 -34.03 -57.32
N ASN A 22 -1.79 -35.09 -57.65
CA ASN A 22 -0.49 -35.54 -57.17
C ASN A 22 0.75 -34.68 -57.48
N ARG A 23 1.71 -34.73 -56.54
CA ARG A 23 3.13 -35.12 -56.65
C ARG A 23 3.81 -35.06 -58.04
N MET A 24 4.94 -34.33 -58.12
CA MET A 24 6.15 -34.76 -58.84
C MET A 24 7.42 -34.22 -58.16
N THR A 25 8.38 -35.12 -58.02
CA THR A 25 9.76 -35.02 -57.54
C THR A 25 10.71 -34.42 -58.58
N THR A 26 11.71 -33.63 -58.17
CA THR A 26 13.01 -33.55 -58.88
C THR A 26 14.17 -33.30 -57.90
N ASN A 27 15.20 -34.14 -58.04
CA ASN A 27 16.54 -33.99 -57.48
C ASN A 27 17.35 -32.98 -58.30
N CYS A 28 18.23 -32.18 -57.67
CA CYS A 28 19.69 -32.27 -57.83
C CYS A 28 20.44 -31.10 -57.14
N PRO A 29 21.70 -31.31 -56.73
CA PRO A 29 22.46 -30.43 -55.85
C PRO A 29 23.39 -29.48 -56.62
N PHE A 30 23.72 -28.33 -56.03
CA PHE A 30 24.83 -27.47 -56.50
C PHE A 30 25.86 -27.23 -55.41
N SER A 31 27.04 -27.73 -55.68
CA SER A 31 28.33 -27.44 -55.07
C SER A 31 28.90 -26.09 -55.52
N SER A 32 29.70 -25.43 -54.68
CA SER A 32 31.02 -24.79 -54.96
C SER A 32 31.33 -23.66 -53.94
N PRO A 33 32.54 -23.07 -53.91
CA PRO A 33 33.69 -23.62 -53.23
C PRO A 33 34.38 -22.63 -52.26
N ARG A 34 35.43 -23.13 -51.60
CA ARG A 34 36.41 -22.39 -50.79
C ARG A 34 36.95 -21.15 -51.51
N GLY A 35 36.99 -20.03 -50.80
CA GLY A 35 37.74 -18.83 -51.15
C GLY A 35 38.54 -18.35 -49.94
N ALA A 36 39.86 -18.51 -50.00
CA ALA A 36 40.80 -17.85 -49.10
C ALA A 36 40.84 -16.35 -49.43
N GLY A 37 40.83 -15.50 -48.39
CA GLY A 37 40.84 -14.05 -48.57
C GLY A 37 41.34 -13.31 -47.34
N SER A 38 42.65 -13.02 -47.34
CA SER A 38 43.29 -11.77 -46.91
C SER A 38 42.88 -11.13 -45.57
N LEU A 39 43.80 -11.19 -44.61
CA LEU A 39 43.90 -10.24 -43.50
C LEU A 39 43.82 -8.78 -44.00
N ARG A 40 42.95 -7.97 -43.38
CA ARG A 40 43.16 -6.52 -43.25
C ARG A 40 42.93 -6.13 -41.80
N ALA A 41 44.02 -5.68 -41.18
CA ALA A 41 44.02 -5.06 -39.87
C ALA A 41 43.28 -3.72 -39.92
N LEU A 42 42.40 -3.49 -38.94
CA LEU A 42 41.97 -2.16 -38.54
C LEU A 42 41.97 -2.11 -37.02
N SER A 43 42.90 -1.32 -36.51
CA SER A 43 43.11 -0.94 -35.12
C SER A 43 41.93 -0.14 -34.56
N LYS A 44 41.53 -0.39 -33.31
CA LYS A 44 41.53 0.61 -32.21
C LYS A 44 41.12 -0.04 -30.87
N GLY A 45 41.77 0.43 -29.81
CA GLY A 45 41.91 -0.24 -28.51
C GLY A 45 40.64 -0.47 -27.68
N ALA A 46 40.63 -1.61 -27.01
CA ALA A 46 39.98 -1.90 -25.73
C ALA A 46 40.86 -2.95 -25.00
N PRO A 47 41.00 -2.93 -23.67
CA PRO A 47 41.95 -3.79 -22.98
C PRO A 47 41.46 -5.24 -22.99
N VAL A 48 42.17 -6.11 -23.70
CA VAL A 48 41.91 -7.55 -23.75
C VAL A 48 42.42 -8.19 -22.47
N LEU A 49 41.50 -8.84 -21.77
CA LEU A 49 41.71 -9.79 -20.68
C LEU A 49 42.83 -10.77 -21.04
N ALA A 50 43.87 -10.85 -20.22
CA ALA A 50 45.00 -11.75 -20.44
C ALA A 50 44.53 -13.22 -20.39
N ILE A 51 44.31 -13.82 -21.55
CA ILE A 51 44.23 -15.27 -21.71
C ILE A 51 45.68 -15.77 -21.68
N THR A 52 46.08 -16.38 -20.57
CA THR A 52 47.34 -17.12 -20.48
C THR A 52 47.30 -18.29 -21.46
N LEU A 53 48.16 -18.21 -22.48
CA LEU A 53 48.39 -19.25 -23.47
C LEU A 53 49.12 -20.43 -22.79
N SER A 54 48.41 -21.50 -22.46
CA SER A 54 49.01 -22.76 -22.05
C SER A 54 49.60 -23.47 -23.28
N LEU A 55 50.92 -23.70 -23.25
CA LEU A 55 51.63 -24.51 -24.25
C LEU A 55 51.02 -25.92 -24.30
N PHE A 56 50.48 -26.32 -25.45
CA PHE A 56 50.06 -27.70 -25.71
C PHE A 56 51.30 -28.60 -25.86
N ALA A 57 51.67 -29.31 -24.80
CA ALA A 57 52.38 -30.58 -24.94
C ALA A 57 51.36 -31.67 -25.29
N GLY A 58 51.64 -32.49 -26.30
CA GLY A 58 50.73 -33.52 -26.79
C GLY A 58 50.23 -34.46 -25.67
N VAL A 59 48.92 -34.55 -25.51
CA VAL A 59 48.26 -35.39 -24.51
C VAL A 59 48.01 -36.77 -25.12
N PHE A 60 48.81 -37.76 -24.74
CA PHE A 60 48.39 -39.15 -24.80
C PHE A 60 47.27 -39.34 -23.75
N PRO A 61 46.24 -40.17 -23.99
CA PRO A 61 45.22 -40.44 -22.99
C PRO A 61 45.88 -41.17 -21.81
N SER A 62 46.20 -40.45 -20.73
CA SER A 62 46.52 -41.06 -19.45
C SER A 62 45.26 -41.73 -18.91
N SER A 63 45.37 -42.98 -18.46
CA SER A 63 44.26 -43.66 -17.79
C SER A 63 43.84 -42.88 -16.55
N ALA A 64 42.55 -42.52 -16.47
CA ALA A 64 41.99 -41.86 -15.29
C ALA A 64 42.25 -42.71 -14.03
N THR A 65 42.94 -42.13 -13.05
CA THR A 65 43.26 -42.79 -11.79
C THR A 65 42.50 -42.11 -10.65
N THR A 66 42.05 -42.88 -9.67
CA THR A 66 41.49 -42.33 -8.43
C THR A 66 42.59 -42.18 -7.39
N PHE A 67 42.80 -40.95 -6.94
CA PHE A 67 43.72 -40.60 -5.87
C PHE A 67 42.94 -40.28 -4.59
N ASN A 68 43.20 -41.04 -3.54
CA ASN A 68 42.61 -40.87 -2.23
C ASN A 68 43.56 -40.04 -1.35
N TRP A 69 43.08 -38.92 -0.82
CA TRP A 69 43.82 -38.16 0.19
C TRP A 69 43.98 -39.01 1.45
N ASN A 70 45.20 -39.07 1.98
CA ASN A 70 45.55 -39.96 3.09
C ASN A 70 45.97 -39.23 4.38
N GLN A 71 45.80 -37.90 4.44
CA GLN A 71 46.15 -37.08 5.61
C GLN A 71 44.91 -36.60 6.36
N SER A 72 44.89 -36.82 7.68
CA SER A 72 43.81 -36.34 8.55
C SER A 72 44.01 -34.90 9.02
N ALA A 73 45.26 -34.47 9.18
CA ALA A 73 45.60 -33.08 9.43
C ALA A 73 45.67 -32.28 8.13
N PRO A 74 45.40 -30.95 8.15
CA PRO A 74 45.56 -30.09 6.98
C PRO A 74 46.97 -30.17 6.41
N ALA A 75 47.12 -30.56 5.15
CA ALA A 75 48.41 -30.63 4.48
C ALA A 75 48.34 -30.14 3.02
N ALA A 76 49.49 -29.74 2.47
CA ALA A 76 49.57 -29.12 1.15
C ALA A 76 49.20 -30.09 0.01
N TYR A 77 48.38 -29.63 -0.93
CA TYR A 77 47.85 -30.40 -2.07
C TYR A 77 48.94 -31.05 -2.94
N ASN A 78 50.08 -30.37 -3.13
CA ASN A 78 51.13 -30.77 -4.06
C ASN A 78 52.11 -31.83 -3.52
N SER A 79 51.92 -32.33 -2.29
CA SER A 79 52.74 -33.41 -1.74
C SER A 79 52.29 -34.75 -2.30
N SER A 80 53.11 -35.39 -3.14
CA SER A 80 52.78 -36.67 -3.77
C SER A 80 52.54 -37.80 -2.77
N ALA A 81 53.19 -37.77 -1.60
CA ALA A 81 53.02 -38.77 -0.53
C ALA A 81 51.68 -38.65 0.21
N ASN A 82 50.99 -37.50 0.07
CA ASN A 82 49.70 -37.26 0.73
C ASN A 82 48.51 -37.87 -0.04
N TRP A 83 48.80 -38.52 -1.18
CA TRP A 83 47.83 -39.17 -2.03
C TRP A 83 48.14 -40.65 -2.16
N THR A 84 47.09 -41.47 -2.27
CA THR A 84 47.20 -42.90 -2.55
C THR A 84 46.44 -43.21 -3.84
N PRO A 85 47.09 -43.73 -4.90
CA PRO A 85 48.53 -44.04 -4.99
C PRO A 85 49.42 -42.77 -4.91
N ASN A 86 50.69 -42.93 -4.57
CA ASN A 86 51.63 -41.80 -4.44
C ASN A 86 51.73 -41.05 -5.77
N GLY A 87 51.36 -39.77 -5.77
CA GLY A 87 51.34 -38.91 -6.95
C GLY A 87 50.39 -37.72 -6.74
N VAL A 88 50.68 -36.59 -7.39
CA VAL A 88 49.73 -35.46 -7.38
C VAL A 88 48.70 -35.71 -8.48
N PRO A 89 47.38 -35.69 -8.20
CA PRO A 89 46.37 -36.00 -9.21
C PRO A 89 46.37 -34.95 -10.33
N GLY A 90 46.17 -35.38 -11.58
CA GLY A 90 46.16 -34.54 -12.77
C GLY A 90 44.77 -34.41 -13.43
N SER A 91 44.74 -33.74 -14.58
CA SER A 91 43.47 -33.32 -15.24
C SER A 91 42.56 -34.45 -15.72
N ALA A 92 43.07 -35.68 -15.82
CA ALA A 92 42.27 -36.86 -16.15
C ALA A 92 41.73 -37.58 -14.89
N ASP A 93 42.21 -37.21 -13.72
CA ASP A 93 42.08 -38.00 -12.50
C ASP A 93 40.91 -37.60 -11.62
N VAL A 94 40.54 -38.52 -10.72
CA VAL A 94 39.57 -38.31 -9.66
C VAL A 94 40.33 -38.12 -8.36
N ALA A 95 40.09 -37.03 -7.64
CA ALA A 95 40.61 -36.83 -6.28
C ALA A 95 39.49 -37.00 -5.25
N THR A 96 39.73 -37.80 -4.21
CA THR A 96 38.77 -37.98 -3.10
C THR A 96 39.36 -37.53 -1.77
N VAL A 97 38.55 -36.87 -0.94
CA VAL A 97 38.92 -36.42 0.42
C VAL A 97 37.80 -36.82 1.39
N GLY A 98 38.16 -37.38 2.55
CA GLY A 98 37.19 -37.98 3.47
C GLY A 98 36.62 -39.27 2.88
N ASN A 99 37.49 -40.26 2.70
CA ASN A 99 37.23 -41.51 1.97
C ASN A 99 37.34 -42.73 2.90
N GLY A 100 37.08 -43.94 2.38
CA GLY A 100 37.05 -45.16 3.20
C GLY A 100 38.36 -45.51 3.92
N THR A 101 39.51 -44.97 3.48
CA THR A 101 40.80 -45.19 4.14
C THR A 101 41.14 -44.10 5.14
N THR A 102 40.78 -42.85 4.82
CA THR A 102 40.95 -41.68 5.69
C THR A 102 39.61 -40.96 5.79
N PRO A 103 38.74 -41.37 6.73
CA PRO A 103 37.38 -40.84 6.82
C PRO A 103 37.35 -39.35 7.08
N ASN A 104 38.33 -38.83 7.83
CA ASN A 104 38.51 -37.40 8.08
C ASN A 104 39.75 -36.93 7.33
N GLY A 105 39.56 -36.24 6.20
CA GLY A 105 40.66 -35.73 5.37
C GLY A 105 40.62 -34.21 5.23
N SER A 106 41.79 -33.58 5.16
CA SER A 106 41.89 -32.11 5.03
C SER A 106 43.04 -31.66 4.11
N VAL A 107 42.68 -30.94 3.05
CA VAL A 107 43.59 -30.44 2.01
C VAL A 107 43.78 -28.92 2.13
N LEU A 108 45.03 -28.47 1.97
CA LEU A 108 45.40 -27.06 1.82
C LEU A 108 45.88 -26.77 0.39
N TYR A 109 45.17 -25.90 -0.32
CA TYR A 109 45.52 -25.37 -1.63
C TYR A 109 45.85 -23.87 -1.48
N ASN A 110 47.09 -23.58 -1.07
CA ASN A 110 47.44 -22.29 -0.46
C ASN A 110 48.63 -21.57 -1.10
N ASN A 111 49.03 -21.95 -2.31
CA ASN A 111 50.18 -21.36 -2.99
C ASN A 111 49.74 -20.73 -4.32
N ALA A 112 50.13 -19.47 -4.54
CA ALA A 112 49.78 -18.72 -5.74
C ALA A 112 50.33 -19.34 -7.05
N VAL A 113 51.39 -20.14 -6.98
CA VAL A 113 51.98 -20.84 -8.12
C VAL A 113 51.21 -22.12 -8.48
N PHE A 114 50.32 -22.61 -7.60
CA PHE A 114 49.54 -23.79 -7.91
C PHE A 114 48.62 -23.54 -9.11
N ALA A 115 48.71 -24.45 -10.07
CA ALA A 115 47.95 -24.46 -11.31
C ALA A 115 47.61 -25.92 -11.66
N TYR A 116 46.66 -26.49 -10.92
CA TYR A 116 46.31 -27.92 -11.02
C TYR A 116 44.92 -28.11 -11.62
N GLY A 117 44.73 -29.21 -12.32
CA GLY A 117 43.45 -29.59 -12.91
C GLY A 117 43.04 -30.99 -12.48
N LEU A 118 41.74 -31.26 -12.42
CA LEU A 118 41.14 -32.59 -12.20
C LEU A 118 40.01 -32.86 -13.18
N ASN A 119 39.70 -34.14 -13.35
CA ASN A 119 38.44 -34.56 -13.97
C ASN A 119 37.30 -34.57 -12.94
N VAL A 120 37.56 -35.02 -11.71
CA VAL A 120 36.58 -35.02 -10.62
C VAL A 120 37.23 -34.68 -9.28
N LEU A 121 36.57 -33.84 -8.47
CA LEU A 121 36.83 -33.69 -7.04
C LEU A 121 35.62 -34.15 -6.22
N GLN A 122 35.89 -34.96 -5.22
CA GLN A 122 34.90 -35.66 -4.44
C GLN A 122 35.20 -35.49 -2.94
N LEU A 123 34.31 -34.81 -2.20
CA LEU A 123 34.50 -34.51 -0.78
C LEU A 123 33.43 -35.21 0.07
N GLY A 124 33.84 -35.94 1.10
CA GLY A 124 32.95 -36.74 1.96
C GLY A 124 32.39 -37.95 1.21
N GLN A 125 33.25 -38.91 0.91
CA GLN A 125 32.95 -40.13 0.11
C GLN A 125 32.75 -41.40 0.96
N SER A 126 32.90 -41.34 2.28
CA SER A 126 32.65 -42.48 3.18
C SER A 126 31.52 -42.17 4.15
N VAL A 127 30.80 -43.21 4.59
CA VAL A 127 29.77 -43.10 5.62
C VAL A 127 30.35 -42.41 6.86
N ALA A 128 29.69 -41.33 7.32
CA ALA A 128 30.14 -40.49 8.42
C ALA A 128 31.55 -39.86 8.27
N GLY A 129 32.11 -39.83 7.05
CA GLY A 129 33.40 -39.20 6.75
C GLY A 129 33.31 -37.69 6.56
N ASN A 130 34.39 -36.98 6.87
CA ASN A 130 34.56 -35.54 6.68
C ASN A 130 35.66 -35.26 5.65
N GLY A 131 35.31 -34.67 4.50
CA GLY A 131 36.27 -34.24 3.48
C GLY A 131 36.38 -32.73 3.41
N THR A 132 37.54 -32.17 3.72
CA THR A 132 37.77 -30.70 3.70
C THR A 132 38.79 -30.31 2.63
N PHE A 133 38.46 -29.27 1.86
CA PHE A 133 39.34 -28.66 0.87
C PHE A 133 39.36 -27.14 1.07
N ASN A 134 40.51 -26.59 1.48
CA ASN A 134 40.68 -25.17 1.73
C ASN A 134 41.60 -24.56 0.68
N MET A 135 41.03 -23.71 -0.17
CA MET A 135 41.73 -22.94 -1.18
C MET A 135 41.94 -21.50 -0.71
N SER A 136 43.16 -20.97 -0.78
CA SER A 136 43.47 -19.58 -0.43
C SER A 136 44.28 -18.82 -1.49
N ALA A 137 44.85 -19.51 -2.49
CA ALA A 137 45.56 -18.90 -3.61
C ALA A 137 45.68 -19.89 -4.78
N GLY A 138 46.17 -19.42 -5.93
CA GLY A 138 46.45 -20.26 -7.11
C GLY A 138 45.25 -20.43 -8.04
N ALA A 139 45.38 -21.31 -9.04
CA ALA A 139 44.37 -21.61 -10.04
C ALA A 139 44.04 -23.11 -10.05
N PHE A 140 42.80 -23.46 -9.75
CA PHE A 140 42.35 -24.84 -9.70
C PHE A 140 41.22 -25.10 -10.69
N GLY A 141 41.40 -26.09 -11.56
CA GLY A 141 40.45 -26.45 -12.60
C GLY A 141 39.81 -27.80 -12.36
N ILE A 142 38.51 -27.92 -12.61
CA ILE A 142 37.78 -29.18 -12.65
C ILE A 142 37.06 -29.24 -13.99
N THR A 143 37.43 -30.19 -14.84
CA THR A 143 36.84 -30.36 -16.18
C THR A 143 36.29 -31.76 -16.33
N ASN A 144 34.96 -31.91 -16.30
CA ASN A 144 34.30 -33.20 -16.44
C ASN A 144 33.31 -33.19 -17.61
N ASN A 145 33.42 -34.14 -18.53
CA ASN A 145 32.58 -34.19 -19.74
C ASN A 145 31.48 -35.28 -19.69
N SER A 146 31.37 -36.05 -18.61
CA SER A 146 30.46 -37.21 -18.55
C SER A 146 29.54 -37.24 -17.32
N GLY A 147 29.67 -36.31 -16.36
CA GLY A 147 28.90 -36.28 -15.12
C GLY A 147 29.32 -35.15 -14.19
N ASN A 148 29.22 -35.40 -12.87
CA ASN A 148 29.57 -34.42 -11.84
C ASN A 148 31.09 -34.24 -11.76
N GLY A 149 31.56 -33.01 -11.93
CA GLY A 149 32.96 -32.65 -11.75
C GLY A 149 33.29 -32.37 -10.28
N LEU A 150 32.48 -31.56 -9.59
CA LEU A 150 32.65 -31.29 -8.16
C LEU A 150 31.44 -31.83 -7.40
N ALA A 151 31.66 -32.81 -6.52
CA ALA A 151 30.64 -33.38 -5.66
C ALA A 151 31.05 -33.27 -4.19
N ILE A 152 30.19 -32.68 -3.37
CA ILE A 152 30.48 -32.38 -1.95
C ILE A 152 29.36 -32.96 -1.07
N GLY A 153 29.72 -33.78 -0.08
CA GLY A 153 28.75 -34.49 0.76
C GLY A 153 28.09 -35.63 -0.03
N ASN A 154 28.90 -36.55 -0.54
CA ASN A 154 28.49 -37.54 -1.55
C ASN A 154 28.22 -38.95 -0.98
N ALA A 155 28.13 -39.09 0.34
CA ALA A 155 27.83 -40.36 0.99
C ALA A 155 26.88 -40.13 2.18
N VAL A 156 26.14 -41.17 2.55
CA VAL A 156 25.16 -41.13 3.65
C VAL A 156 25.87 -40.77 4.96
N GLY A 157 25.40 -39.71 5.62
CA GLY A 157 25.98 -39.19 6.87
C GLY A 157 27.33 -38.49 6.71
N ALA A 158 27.85 -38.36 5.49
CA ALA A 158 29.14 -37.71 5.23
C ALA A 158 29.02 -36.19 5.16
N PHE A 159 30.08 -35.49 5.55
CA PHE A 159 30.22 -34.05 5.40
C PHE A 159 31.34 -33.71 4.41
N GLY A 160 31.05 -32.86 3.43
CA GLY A 160 32.05 -32.27 2.56
C GLY A 160 32.13 -30.76 2.75
N TYR A 161 33.34 -30.22 2.77
CA TYR A 161 33.60 -28.79 2.93
C TYR A 161 34.58 -28.31 1.87
N PHE A 162 34.17 -27.35 1.05
CA PHE A 162 35.07 -26.59 0.20
C PHE A 162 35.02 -25.11 0.62
N THR A 163 36.16 -24.57 1.01
CA THR A 163 36.30 -23.14 1.33
C THR A 163 37.24 -22.49 0.34
N ASN A 164 36.74 -21.56 -0.47
CA ASN A 164 37.54 -20.70 -1.33
C ASN A 164 37.72 -19.33 -0.66
N SER A 165 38.93 -19.02 -0.24
CA SER A 165 39.32 -17.73 0.36
C SER A 165 40.33 -16.96 -0.48
N GLY A 166 40.57 -17.38 -1.73
CA GLY A 166 41.43 -16.66 -2.68
C GLY A 166 41.88 -17.54 -3.85
N GLY A 167 42.31 -16.91 -4.94
CA GLY A 167 42.65 -17.60 -6.20
C GLY A 167 41.45 -17.78 -7.13
N ALA A 168 41.62 -18.62 -8.16
CA ALA A 168 40.63 -18.86 -9.21
C ALA A 168 40.25 -20.34 -9.28
N LEU A 169 38.97 -20.65 -9.05
CA LEU A 169 38.38 -21.98 -9.24
C LEU A 169 37.56 -21.99 -10.53
N THR A 170 37.87 -22.89 -11.45
CA THR A 170 37.05 -23.10 -12.66
C THR A 170 36.48 -24.50 -12.66
N ILE A 171 35.15 -24.60 -12.79
CA ILE A 171 34.42 -25.86 -12.89
C ILE A 171 33.69 -25.84 -14.23
N GLN A 172 33.98 -26.80 -15.10
CA GLN A 172 33.42 -26.80 -16.43
C GLN A 172 33.12 -28.20 -16.94
N ARG A 173 32.18 -28.22 -17.87
CA ARG A 173 31.79 -29.38 -18.65
C ARG A 173 31.80 -28.97 -20.11
N ASN A 174 32.86 -29.35 -20.81
CA ASN A 174 33.19 -28.91 -22.16
C ASN A 174 33.22 -30.13 -23.10
N GLY A 175 32.06 -30.79 -23.23
CA GLY A 175 31.86 -31.85 -24.22
C GLY A 175 31.60 -31.28 -25.61
N ALA A 176 32.03 -31.99 -26.66
CA ALA A 176 31.73 -31.59 -28.04
C ALA A 176 30.20 -31.53 -28.26
N GLY A 177 29.68 -30.34 -28.54
CA GLY A 177 28.23 -30.08 -28.70
C GLY A 177 27.48 -29.79 -27.40
N GLU A 178 28.14 -29.81 -26.24
CA GLU A 178 27.54 -29.46 -24.94
C GLU A 178 27.70 -27.94 -24.69
N THR A 179 26.61 -27.19 -24.67
CA THR A 179 26.61 -25.73 -24.52
C THR A 179 26.58 -25.28 -23.05
N TYR A 180 27.36 -25.94 -22.18
CA TYR A 180 27.56 -25.53 -20.77
C TYR A 180 26.27 -25.38 -19.94
N TYR A 181 25.31 -26.28 -20.10
CA TYR A 181 24.03 -26.23 -19.34
C TYR A 181 23.83 -27.41 -18.38
N ARG A 182 24.55 -28.52 -18.56
CA ARG A 182 24.41 -29.74 -17.76
C ARG A 182 25.10 -29.65 -16.40
N ASP A 183 24.66 -30.48 -15.45
CA ASP A 183 25.26 -30.63 -14.12
C ASP A 183 26.75 -30.90 -14.18
N VAL A 184 27.48 -30.17 -13.34
CA VAL A 184 28.90 -30.39 -13.07
C VAL A 184 29.27 -30.10 -11.62
N PHE A 185 28.50 -29.29 -10.91
CA PHE A 185 28.76 -28.94 -9.51
C PHE A 185 27.54 -29.29 -8.64
N GLN A 186 27.70 -30.28 -7.77
CA GLN A 186 26.65 -30.76 -6.87
C GLN A 186 27.06 -30.68 -5.40
N LEU A 187 26.12 -30.22 -4.58
CA LEU A 187 26.22 -30.16 -3.12
C LEU A 187 25.13 -31.03 -2.50
N GLY A 188 25.50 -31.94 -1.58
CA GLY A 188 24.53 -32.86 -0.98
C GLY A 188 23.86 -33.75 -2.04
N ALA A 189 24.65 -34.44 -2.85
CA ALA A 189 24.15 -35.20 -4.00
C ALA A 189 23.42 -36.52 -3.61
N VAL A 190 23.68 -37.01 -2.39
CA VAL A 190 23.17 -38.30 -1.90
C VAL A 190 22.30 -38.08 -0.67
N ALA A 191 21.23 -38.87 -0.54
CA ALA A 191 20.36 -38.86 0.63
C ALA A 191 21.16 -39.01 1.93
N GLY A 192 20.96 -38.09 2.87
CA GLY A 192 21.70 -38.04 4.14
C GLY A 192 23.14 -37.51 4.04
N GLY A 193 23.65 -37.18 2.86
CA GLY A 193 24.92 -36.48 2.68
C GLY A 193 24.78 -34.96 2.89
N THR A 194 25.81 -34.31 3.43
CA THR A 194 25.81 -32.87 3.69
C THR A 194 27.02 -32.19 3.04
N GLY A 195 26.79 -31.23 2.14
CA GLY A 195 27.83 -30.51 1.43
C GLY A 195 27.82 -29.01 1.69
N PHE A 196 28.99 -28.45 1.97
CA PHE A 196 29.20 -27.02 2.17
C PHE A 196 30.21 -26.47 1.17
N PHE A 197 29.83 -25.43 0.45
CA PHE A 197 30.74 -24.60 -0.32
C PHE A 197 30.69 -23.16 0.20
N THR A 198 31.85 -22.59 0.53
CA THR A 198 31.96 -21.22 1.02
C THR A 198 32.94 -20.43 0.16
N LEU A 199 32.49 -19.32 -0.41
CA LEU A 199 33.32 -18.33 -1.11
C LEU A 199 33.50 -17.10 -0.22
N ASN A 200 34.70 -16.93 0.32
CA ASN A 200 35.10 -15.76 1.11
C ASN A 200 35.79 -14.69 0.24
N SER A 201 36.60 -15.11 -0.74
CA SER A 201 37.29 -14.22 -1.67
C SER A 201 37.77 -14.99 -2.91
N GLY A 202 38.27 -14.30 -3.93
CA GLY A 202 38.70 -14.90 -5.20
C GLY A 202 37.56 -15.05 -6.20
N THR A 203 37.81 -15.82 -7.26
CA THR A 203 36.85 -16.04 -8.35
C THR A 203 36.50 -17.51 -8.47
N VAL A 204 35.20 -17.81 -8.58
CA VAL A 204 34.67 -19.13 -8.90
C VAL A 204 33.89 -19.01 -10.20
N THR A 205 34.28 -19.76 -11.22
CA THR A 205 33.58 -19.80 -12.51
C THR A 205 33.08 -21.22 -12.73
N CYS A 206 31.76 -21.41 -12.62
CA CYS A 206 31.09 -22.63 -12.98
C CYS A 206 30.39 -22.42 -14.32
N LEU A 207 30.94 -23.03 -15.38
CA LEU A 207 30.35 -22.92 -16.71
C LEU A 207 29.15 -23.86 -16.86
N GLY A 208 29.16 -25.04 -16.23
CA GLY A 208 28.00 -25.94 -16.20
C GLY A 208 26.96 -25.58 -15.13
N GLY A 209 26.01 -26.49 -14.90
CA GLY A 209 24.97 -26.40 -13.89
C GLY A 209 25.49 -26.58 -12.47
N ILE A 210 24.96 -25.76 -11.56
CA ILE A 210 25.13 -25.85 -10.11
C ILE A 210 23.82 -26.36 -9.53
N GLU A 211 23.86 -27.50 -8.83
CA GLU A 211 22.71 -28.02 -8.11
C GLU A 211 23.02 -28.18 -6.61
N ILE A 212 22.16 -27.60 -5.80
CA ILE A 212 22.35 -27.50 -4.37
C ILE A 212 21.27 -28.32 -3.69
N GLY A 213 21.68 -29.36 -2.96
CA GLY A 213 20.79 -30.23 -2.20
C GLY A 213 19.91 -31.10 -3.09
N THR A 214 20.50 -31.90 -3.97
CA THR A 214 19.74 -32.71 -4.93
C THR A 214 19.20 -34.01 -4.34
N GLY A 215 19.89 -34.56 -3.34
CA GLY A 215 19.43 -35.73 -2.58
C GLY A 215 19.56 -35.58 -1.06
N GLY A 216 20.59 -34.87 -0.60
CA GLY A 216 20.83 -34.53 0.79
C GLY A 216 20.83 -33.02 1.01
N ILE A 217 21.62 -32.54 1.98
CA ILE A 217 21.70 -31.12 2.32
C ILE A 217 22.87 -30.48 1.56
N GLY A 218 22.60 -29.48 0.74
CA GLY A 218 23.61 -28.65 0.10
C GLY A 218 23.53 -27.22 0.61
N THR A 219 24.66 -26.61 0.94
CA THR A 219 24.75 -25.19 1.29
C THR A 219 25.85 -24.51 0.48
N LEU A 220 25.48 -23.50 -0.32
CA LEU A 220 26.40 -22.60 -0.98
C LEU A 220 26.35 -21.22 -0.31
N THR A 221 27.47 -20.76 0.21
CA THR A 221 27.61 -19.46 0.88
C THR A 221 28.59 -18.57 0.12
N VAL A 222 28.19 -17.34 -0.18
CA VAL A 222 29.06 -16.30 -0.74
C VAL A 222 29.13 -15.15 0.25
N ASN A 223 30.29 -15.03 0.91
CA ASN A 223 30.63 -13.95 1.84
C ASN A 223 31.40 -12.81 1.15
N GLY A 224 32.10 -13.12 0.04
CA GLY A 224 32.90 -12.18 -0.71
C GLY A 224 33.34 -12.77 -2.05
N GLY A 225 34.18 -12.08 -2.81
CA GLY A 225 34.67 -12.55 -4.12
C GLY A 225 33.60 -12.55 -5.22
N THR A 226 33.86 -13.30 -6.29
CA THR A 226 33.00 -13.38 -7.47
C THR A 226 32.63 -14.81 -7.80
N LEU A 227 31.34 -15.13 -7.87
CA LEU A 227 30.81 -16.38 -8.41
C LEU A 227 30.16 -16.12 -9.78
N ILE A 228 30.59 -16.84 -10.80
CA ILE A 228 29.98 -16.82 -12.13
C ILE A 228 29.37 -18.21 -12.38
N GLY A 229 28.07 -18.27 -12.55
CA GLY A 229 27.32 -19.45 -12.97
C GLY A 229 26.73 -19.24 -14.36
N ASN A 230 26.90 -20.20 -15.26
CA ASN A 230 26.33 -20.13 -16.62
C ASN A 230 25.25 -21.18 -16.90
N GLY A 231 25.35 -22.37 -16.30
CA GLY A 231 24.26 -23.35 -16.37
C GLY A 231 23.10 -22.99 -15.44
N TRP A 232 22.21 -23.94 -15.19
CA TRP A 232 21.17 -23.75 -14.18
C TRP A 232 21.77 -23.56 -12.78
N PHE A 233 21.05 -22.83 -11.93
CA PHE A 233 21.39 -22.65 -10.52
C PHE A 233 20.21 -23.12 -9.66
N GLY A 234 20.32 -24.35 -9.17
CA GLY A 234 19.23 -25.10 -8.55
C GLY A 234 19.27 -25.15 -7.04
N LEU A 235 18.14 -24.89 -6.38
CA LEU A 235 17.97 -25.06 -4.94
C LEU A 235 16.96 -26.18 -4.66
N GLY A 236 17.42 -27.31 -4.13
CA GLY A 236 16.58 -28.48 -3.89
C GLY A 236 16.11 -29.11 -5.20
N ARG A 237 17.00 -29.35 -6.18
CA ARG A 237 16.58 -29.94 -7.47
C ARG A 237 17.02 -31.40 -7.56
N GLY A 238 16.10 -32.33 -7.75
CA GLY A 238 16.40 -33.75 -7.88
C GLY A 238 15.21 -34.62 -7.48
N GLY A 239 14.85 -35.59 -8.33
CA GLY A 239 13.64 -36.41 -8.20
C GLY A 239 13.62 -37.44 -7.05
N SER A 240 14.36 -37.22 -5.97
CA SER A 240 14.46 -38.16 -4.83
C SER A 240 13.65 -37.77 -3.59
N GLY A 241 12.89 -36.67 -3.62
CA GLY A 241 11.95 -36.28 -2.55
C GLY A 241 12.55 -35.96 -1.18
N SER A 242 13.85 -35.66 -1.10
CA SER A 242 14.58 -35.50 0.17
C SER A 242 15.67 -34.42 0.16
N GLY A 243 15.88 -33.75 -0.97
CA GLY A 243 16.93 -32.75 -1.15
C GLY A 243 16.64 -31.41 -0.47
N TRP A 244 17.66 -30.81 0.14
CA TRP A 244 17.63 -29.51 0.82
C TRP A 244 18.72 -28.58 0.29
N GLY A 245 18.35 -27.65 -0.58
CA GLY A 245 19.25 -26.67 -1.17
C GLY A 245 19.20 -25.31 -0.50
N ILE A 246 20.34 -24.84 -0.01
CA ILE A 246 20.45 -23.55 0.67
C ILE A 246 21.49 -22.68 -0.02
N PHE A 247 21.06 -21.53 -0.53
CA PHE A 247 21.94 -20.47 -1.01
C PHE A 247 21.96 -19.30 -0.03
N LYS A 248 23.15 -18.82 0.31
CA LYS A 248 23.36 -17.66 1.18
C LYS A 248 24.26 -16.65 0.48
N LEU A 249 23.77 -15.42 0.34
CA LEU A 249 24.53 -14.29 -0.15
C LEU A 249 24.60 -13.23 0.94
N THR A 250 25.77 -13.08 1.56
CA THR A 250 26.03 -12.13 2.64
C THR A 250 26.97 -11.00 2.19
N GLY A 251 27.74 -11.24 1.11
CA GLY A 251 28.65 -10.27 0.48
C GLY A 251 29.12 -10.76 -0.90
N GLY A 252 30.04 -10.05 -1.54
CA GLY A 252 30.56 -10.41 -2.87
C GLY A 252 29.57 -10.20 -4.02
N THR A 253 29.90 -10.75 -5.19
CA THR A 253 29.10 -10.62 -6.42
C THR A 253 28.84 -11.97 -7.06
N VAL A 254 27.57 -12.24 -7.39
CA VAL A 254 27.13 -13.45 -8.07
C VAL A 254 26.56 -13.09 -9.43
N TYR A 255 27.07 -13.71 -10.49
CA TYR A 255 26.58 -13.59 -11.85
C TYR A 255 25.98 -14.91 -12.28
N LEU A 256 24.66 -15.02 -12.29
CA LEU A 256 23.95 -16.12 -12.94
C LEU A 256 23.61 -15.66 -14.35
N LEU A 257 24.24 -16.23 -15.36
CA LEU A 257 24.18 -15.72 -16.74
C LEU A 257 23.05 -16.40 -17.53
N ARG A 258 22.52 -15.72 -18.56
CA ARG A 258 21.45 -16.25 -19.40
C ARG A 258 21.99 -17.18 -20.49
N ASN A 259 22.18 -18.46 -20.22
CA ASN A 259 22.49 -19.43 -21.26
C ASN A 259 21.23 -19.91 -22.01
N PRO A 260 21.01 -19.51 -23.28
CA PRO A 260 19.76 -19.83 -23.99
C PRO A 260 19.48 -21.32 -24.17
N ASN A 261 20.50 -22.18 -24.01
CA ASN A 261 20.36 -23.62 -24.18
C ASN A 261 19.88 -24.35 -22.91
N THR A 262 19.81 -23.66 -21.78
CA THR A 262 19.32 -24.20 -20.51
C THR A 262 17.83 -23.84 -20.32
N ASP A 263 16.99 -24.80 -19.94
CA ASP A 263 15.59 -24.61 -19.50
C ASP A 263 14.79 -23.56 -20.32
N ASN A 264 14.89 -23.61 -21.66
CA ASN A 264 14.29 -22.66 -22.60
C ASN A 264 14.61 -21.18 -22.29
N GLY A 265 15.84 -20.88 -21.85
CA GLY A 265 16.31 -19.54 -21.48
C GLY A 265 16.08 -19.16 -20.01
N ALA A 266 15.42 -20.04 -19.27
CA ALA A 266 15.07 -20.02 -17.84
C ALA A 266 16.18 -19.94 -16.79
N ASN A 267 17.30 -19.26 -17.05
CA ASN A 267 18.47 -19.29 -16.18
C ASN A 267 18.34 -18.30 -15.04
N GLY A 268 18.77 -18.69 -13.85
CA GLY A 268 18.74 -17.86 -12.66
C GLY A 268 18.55 -18.71 -11.43
N ILE A 269 18.09 -18.11 -10.34
CA ILE A 269 17.79 -18.86 -9.11
C ILE A 269 16.52 -19.66 -9.37
N SER A 270 16.63 -20.98 -9.36
CA SER A 270 15.51 -21.88 -9.66
C SER A 270 15.24 -22.77 -8.45
N PHE A 271 14.07 -22.59 -7.85
CA PHE A 271 13.62 -23.35 -6.70
C PHE A 271 13.01 -24.68 -7.12
N CYS A 272 13.36 -25.69 -6.34
CA CYS A 272 12.74 -26.99 -6.13
C CYS A 272 12.35 -27.82 -7.37
N GLN A 273 12.62 -29.11 -7.27
CA GLN A 273 12.04 -30.10 -8.16
C GLN A 273 12.15 -31.46 -7.50
N GLY A 274 11.05 -31.98 -6.99
CA GLY A 274 10.89 -33.41 -6.73
C GLY A 274 10.38 -33.77 -5.35
N GLY A 275 9.74 -32.85 -4.62
CA GLY A 275 9.40 -33.04 -3.20
C GLY A 275 10.53 -32.57 -2.28
N THR A 276 10.99 -31.34 -2.48
CA THR A 276 12.29 -30.84 -2.05
C THR A 276 12.20 -29.47 -1.39
N ASN A 277 13.29 -29.06 -0.74
CA ASN A 277 13.35 -27.81 0.00
C ASN A 277 14.43 -26.90 -0.59
N GLY A 278 14.04 -25.71 -1.03
CA GLY A 278 14.91 -24.71 -1.62
C GLY A 278 14.81 -23.41 -0.83
N THR A 279 15.96 -22.88 -0.41
CA THR A 279 16.01 -21.60 0.32
C THR A 279 17.11 -20.71 -0.22
N ALA A 280 16.76 -19.49 -0.60
CA ALA A 280 17.72 -18.42 -0.88
C ALA A 280 17.64 -17.37 0.22
N ASN A 281 18.76 -17.08 0.86
CA ASN A 281 18.90 -16.01 1.85
C ASN A 281 19.86 -14.96 1.32
N ILE A 282 19.34 -13.77 1.00
CA ILE A 282 20.11 -12.65 0.49
C ILE A 282 20.09 -11.55 1.56
N SER A 283 21.19 -11.41 2.29
CA SER A 283 21.35 -10.40 3.35
C SER A 283 22.36 -9.31 3.02
N GLY A 284 23.13 -9.48 1.94
CA GLY A 284 24.12 -8.52 1.46
C GLY A 284 24.60 -8.88 0.05
N GLY A 285 25.71 -8.29 -0.38
CA GLY A 285 26.31 -8.58 -1.69
C GLY A 285 25.49 -8.10 -2.89
N THR A 286 25.82 -8.62 -4.07
CA THR A 286 25.13 -8.31 -5.33
C THR A 286 24.88 -9.59 -6.12
N VAL A 287 23.68 -9.76 -6.66
CA VAL A 287 23.36 -10.86 -7.58
C VAL A 287 22.78 -10.30 -8.87
N TYR A 288 23.30 -10.77 -10.00
CA TYR A 288 22.71 -10.61 -11.32
C TYR A 288 22.10 -11.94 -11.72
N CYS A 289 20.80 -11.97 -11.99
CA CYS A 289 20.16 -13.16 -12.54
C CYS A 289 19.04 -12.79 -13.53
N PRO A 290 18.82 -13.58 -14.59
CA PRO A 290 17.78 -13.31 -15.57
C PRO A 290 16.37 -13.48 -15.01
N VAL A 291 16.23 -14.39 -14.04
CA VAL A 291 14.97 -14.74 -13.40
C VAL A 291 15.21 -15.29 -11.99
N ILE A 292 14.25 -15.06 -11.09
CA ILE A 292 14.05 -15.89 -9.90
C ILE A 292 12.80 -16.71 -10.17
N ARG A 293 12.96 -18.03 -10.29
CA ARG A 293 11.93 -18.96 -10.75
C ARG A 293 11.48 -19.84 -9.61
N MET A 294 10.16 -19.88 -9.39
CA MET A 294 9.47 -20.67 -8.37
C MET A 294 8.46 -21.61 -9.03
N HIS A 295 7.98 -22.61 -8.28
CA HIS A 295 6.99 -23.59 -8.71
C HIS A 295 7.37 -24.37 -9.98
N VAL A 296 8.61 -24.85 -10.10
CA VAL A 296 9.05 -25.57 -11.33
C VAL A 296 8.31 -26.90 -11.52
N GLY A 297 7.74 -27.47 -10.46
CA GLY A 297 6.81 -28.58 -10.55
C GLY A 297 7.49 -29.95 -10.55
N PRO A 298 7.25 -30.78 -9.53
CA PRO A 298 7.73 -32.16 -9.47
C PRO A 298 6.76 -33.19 -10.09
N GLY A 299 5.55 -32.76 -10.43
CA GLY A 299 4.41 -33.64 -10.71
C GLY A 299 3.44 -33.67 -9.52
N SER A 300 2.18 -34.06 -9.76
CA SER A 300 1.05 -33.89 -8.83
C SER A 300 1.17 -34.62 -7.47
N ALA A 301 2.18 -35.46 -7.26
CA ALA A 301 2.34 -36.31 -6.08
C ALA A 301 3.32 -35.78 -5.02
N PHE A 302 3.96 -34.63 -5.24
CA PHE A 302 5.01 -34.12 -4.35
C PHE A 302 4.70 -32.73 -3.81
N THR A 303 5.35 -32.39 -2.70
CA THR A 303 5.27 -31.09 -2.02
C THR A 303 6.65 -30.45 -1.98
N ASP A 304 6.78 -29.27 -2.58
CA ASP A 304 8.00 -28.47 -2.54
C ASP A 304 7.88 -27.34 -1.51
N TRP A 305 9.00 -26.99 -0.86
CA TRP A 305 9.11 -25.81 0.01
C TRP A 305 10.09 -24.82 -0.60
N GLU A 306 9.61 -23.64 -0.94
CA GLU A 306 10.37 -22.64 -1.68
C GLU A 306 10.40 -21.34 -0.89
N ASN A 307 11.59 -20.96 -0.41
CA ASN A 307 11.74 -19.82 0.48
C ASN A 307 12.75 -18.80 -0.07
N LEU A 308 12.27 -17.60 -0.40
CA LEU A 308 13.09 -16.45 -0.76
C LEU A 308 13.08 -15.44 0.38
N ASN A 309 14.22 -15.27 1.04
CA ASN A 309 14.39 -14.27 2.09
C ASN A 309 15.37 -13.20 1.63
N VAL A 310 14.91 -11.95 1.60
CA VAL A 310 15.75 -10.80 1.26
C VAL A 310 15.74 -9.81 2.41
N SER A 311 16.89 -9.63 3.06
CA SER A 311 17.09 -8.67 4.15
C SER A 311 18.11 -7.58 3.82
N GLY A 312 18.79 -7.68 2.68
CA GLY A 312 19.77 -6.72 2.19
C GLY A 312 20.26 -7.06 0.79
N GLY A 313 21.34 -6.41 0.35
CA GLY A 313 21.99 -6.66 -0.95
C GLY A 313 21.33 -6.00 -2.16
N ASN A 314 21.99 -6.09 -3.31
CA ASN A 314 21.49 -5.63 -4.61
C ASN A 314 21.09 -6.82 -5.48
N ILE A 315 19.88 -6.78 -6.03
CA ILE A 315 19.29 -7.86 -6.83
C ILE A 315 18.96 -7.29 -8.21
N TYR A 316 19.78 -7.63 -9.20
CA TYR A 316 19.62 -7.22 -10.58
C TYR A 316 18.90 -8.31 -11.37
N LEU A 317 17.64 -8.05 -11.74
CA LEU A 317 16.81 -9.01 -12.47
C LEU A 317 16.71 -8.66 -13.95
N GLY A 318 16.82 -9.68 -14.80
CA GLY A 318 16.51 -9.58 -16.22
C GLY A 318 15.03 -9.74 -16.52
N ILE A 319 14.72 -9.80 -17.83
CA ILE A 319 13.35 -9.89 -18.37
C ILE A 319 12.45 -10.97 -17.75
N GLY A 320 13.01 -11.99 -17.11
CA GLY A 320 12.23 -13.04 -16.47
C GLY A 320 11.64 -12.62 -15.12
N GLY A 321 12.23 -11.63 -14.45
CA GLY A 321 11.72 -11.09 -13.18
C GLY A 321 11.60 -12.14 -12.08
N VAL A 322 10.52 -12.06 -11.30
CA VAL A 322 10.12 -13.09 -10.35
C VAL A 322 8.99 -13.90 -10.97
N TYR A 323 9.30 -15.13 -11.34
CA TYR A 323 8.52 -15.94 -12.27
C TYR A 323 7.94 -17.17 -11.59
N ASP A 324 6.65 -17.40 -11.82
CA ASP A 324 5.98 -18.64 -11.48
C ASP A 324 5.99 -19.57 -12.70
N ALA A 325 6.65 -20.72 -12.58
CA ALA A 325 6.71 -21.72 -13.63
C ALA A 325 5.42 -22.56 -13.76
N ASN A 326 4.48 -22.40 -12.82
CA ASN A 326 3.16 -23.03 -12.79
C ASN A 326 3.23 -24.56 -12.95
N GLY A 327 4.26 -25.16 -12.36
CA GLY A 327 4.46 -26.60 -12.34
C GLY A 327 3.42 -27.30 -11.47
N ALA A 328 3.02 -28.51 -11.85
CA ALA A 328 2.07 -29.31 -11.07
C ALA A 328 2.68 -29.78 -9.73
N GLY A 329 1.85 -29.95 -8.70
CA GLY A 329 2.28 -30.36 -7.36
C GLY A 329 1.72 -29.42 -6.28
N THR A 330 2.11 -29.64 -5.02
CA THR A 330 1.84 -28.70 -3.92
C THR A 330 3.07 -27.84 -3.68
N HIS A 331 2.91 -26.52 -3.63
CA HIS A 331 4.00 -25.58 -3.41
C HIS A 331 3.78 -24.79 -2.13
N ASN A 332 4.70 -24.92 -1.18
CA ASN A 332 4.76 -24.12 0.04
C ASN A 332 5.74 -22.98 -0.16
N THR A 333 5.20 -21.87 -0.66
CA THR A 333 6.00 -20.71 -1.06
C THR A 333 5.96 -19.63 -0.01
N ALA A 334 7.15 -19.18 0.39
CA ALA A 334 7.34 -18.05 1.29
C ALA A 334 8.31 -17.06 0.66
N ILE A 335 7.87 -15.81 0.50
CA ILE A 335 8.73 -14.71 0.06
C ILE A 335 8.69 -13.63 1.14
N ASN A 336 9.80 -13.49 1.87
CA ASN A 336 9.93 -12.56 2.99
C ASN A 336 10.95 -11.48 2.67
N LEU A 337 10.52 -10.23 2.68
CA LEU A 337 11.33 -9.09 2.28
C LEU A 337 11.42 -8.08 3.44
N SER A 338 12.58 -7.97 4.08
CA SER A 338 12.87 -6.95 5.11
C SER A 338 13.90 -5.92 4.68
N GLY A 339 14.44 -6.07 3.47
CA GLY A 339 15.49 -5.22 2.93
C GLY A 339 15.78 -5.52 1.48
N GLY A 340 16.94 -5.05 1.02
CA GLY A 340 17.43 -5.25 -0.33
C GLY A 340 16.91 -4.24 -1.33
N THR A 341 17.65 -4.13 -2.44
CA THR A 341 17.33 -3.24 -3.56
C THR A 341 17.19 -4.05 -4.84
N PHE A 342 16.00 -4.02 -5.44
CA PHE A 342 15.69 -4.68 -6.71
C PHE A 342 15.89 -3.71 -7.88
N HIS A 343 16.71 -4.09 -8.83
CA HIS A 343 17.07 -3.33 -10.02
C HIS A 343 16.62 -4.07 -11.29
N THR A 344 16.59 -3.39 -12.42
CA THR A 344 16.46 -4.02 -13.73
C THR A 344 17.84 -4.24 -14.35
N ALA A 345 18.00 -5.30 -15.13
CA ALA A 345 19.27 -5.57 -15.78
C ALA A 345 19.07 -6.20 -17.16
N ASN A 346 19.90 -5.80 -18.11
CA ASN A 346 19.90 -6.42 -19.42
C ASN A 346 20.91 -7.58 -19.47
N LEU A 347 20.43 -8.78 -19.16
CA LEU A 347 21.21 -10.00 -19.32
C LEU A 347 20.94 -10.57 -20.72
N ALA A 348 21.72 -10.15 -21.72
CA ALA A 348 21.68 -10.72 -23.07
C ALA A 348 22.00 -12.22 -23.05
N ASN A 349 21.65 -12.92 -24.13
CA ASN A 349 21.96 -14.34 -24.27
C ASN A 349 23.47 -14.57 -24.20
N ASN A 350 23.91 -15.36 -23.23
CA ASN A 350 25.25 -15.93 -23.16
C ASN A 350 25.38 -17.11 -24.15
N SER A 351 25.26 -16.81 -25.45
CA SER A 351 25.29 -17.80 -26.52
C SER A 351 26.56 -18.65 -26.45
N GLY A 352 26.38 -19.98 -26.38
CA GLY A 352 27.49 -20.92 -26.26
C GLY A 352 28.19 -20.92 -24.89
N GLY A 353 27.64 -20.23 -23.87
CA GLY A 353 28.07 -20.31 -22.48
C GLY A 353 29.38 -19.62 -22.11
N THR A 354 29.99 -18.87 -23.03
CA THR A 354 31.39 -18.38 -22.89
C THR A 354 31.56 -16.87 -22.88
N LEU A 355 30.52 -16.07 -23.13
CA LEU A 355 30.60 -14.61 -23.08
C LEU A 355 30.89 -14.08 -21.66
N GLY A 356 30.55 -14.86 -20.63
CA GLY A 356 30.76 -14.46 -19.24
C GLY A 356 29.99 -13.19 -18.91
N THR A 357 30.61 -12.29 -18.14
CA THR A 357 30.00 -11.00 -17.76
C THR A 357 29.75 -10.06 -18.95
N ASN A 358 30.32 -10.32 -20.13
CA ASN A 358 30.02 -9.53 -21.33
C ASN A 358 28.57 -9.70 -21.82
N SER A 359 27.86 -10.73 -21.34
CA SER A 359 26.42 -10.88 -21.60
C SER A 359 25.55 -9.96 -20.75
N ILE A 360 26.14 -9.14 -19.87
CA ILE A 360 25.45 -8.11 -19.11
C ILE A 360 25.69 -6.79 -19.82
N ILE A 361 24.66 -6.28 -20.48
CA ILE A 361 24.77 -5.08 -21.31
C ILE A 361 24.11 -3.87 -20.64
N PRO A 362 24.52 -2.64 -20.99
CA PRO A 362 23.93 -1.44 -20.42
C PRO A 362 22.43 -1.31 -20.74
N GLY A 363 21.74 -0.56 -19.91
CA GLY A 363 20.41 -0.04 -20.22
C GLY A 363 19.24 -0.77 -19.60
N GLY A 364 19.40 -1.75 -18.71
CA GLY A 364 18.26 -2.36 -17.99
C GLY A 364 17.32 -3.20 -18.88
N ALA A 365 16.31 -3.82 -18.27
CA ALA A 365 15.25 -4.53 -19.00
C ALA A 365 13.97 -4.64 -18.16
N ASP A 366 12.81 -4.38 -18.76
CA ASP A 366 11.54 -4.47 -18.05
C ASP A 366 11.31 -5.88 -17.54
N TRP A 367 10.77 -5.99 -16.32
CA TRP A 367 10.41 -7.28 -15.74
C TRP A 367 9.21 -7.19 -14.82
N SER A 368 8.57 -8.33 -14.61
CA SER A 368 7.35 -8.45 -13.79
C SER A 368 7.54 -9.42 -12.64
N TRP A 369 6.86 -9.12 -11.54
CA TRP A 369 6.60 -10.03 -10.44
C TRP A 369 5.29 -10.77 -10.71
N ALA A 370 5.33 -12.09 -10.78
CA ALA A 370 4.16 -12.92 -11.10
C ALA A 370 3.05 -12.77 -10.05
N SER A 371 1.80 -12.69 -10.49
CA SER A 371 0.64 -12.43 -9.62
C SER A 371 0.33 -13.52 -8.60
N SER A 372 0.77 -14.75 -8.87
CA SER A 372 0.61 -15.93 -8.03
C SER A 372 1.67 -16.06 -6.92
N LEU A 373 2.64 -15.14 -6.86
CA LEU A 373 3.75 -15.17 -5.90
C LEU A 373 3.67 -13.99 -4.92
N PRO A 374 2.73 -14.01 -3.95
CA PRO A 374 2.62 -12.94 -2.94
C PRO A 374 3.88 -12.83 -2.10
N ALA A 375 4.20 -11.61 -1.67
CA ALA A 375 5.34 -11.33 -0.80
C ALA A 375 4.89 -10.66 0.50
N THR A 376 5.64 -10.92 1.56
CA THR A 376 5.44 -10.29 2.87
C THR A 376 6.59 -9.33 3.15
N LEU A 377 6.28 -8.04 3.32
CA LEU A 377 7.20 -7.02 3.79
C LEU A 377 7.32 -7.13 5.31
N THR A 378 8.51 -7.40 5.83
CA THR A 378 8.76 -7.57 7.27
C THR A 378 9.71 -6.49 7.78
N THR A 379 9.75 -6.27 9.10
CA THR A 379 10.61 -5.26 9.75
C THR A 379 11.97 -5.81 10.20
N SER A 380 12.22 -7.10 10.00
CA SER A 380 13.38 -7.85 10.45
C SER A 380 13.57 -9.08 9.55
N PRO A 381 14.82 -9.59 9.38
CA PRO A 381 16.08 -9.14 9.99
C PRO A 381 16.76 -7.94 9.31
N GLY A 382 16.24 -7.48 8.17
CA GLY A 382 16.75 -6.30 7.47
C GLY A 382 16.31 -4.96 8.11
N PRO A 383 16.52 -3.84 7.40
CA PRO A 383 16.13 -2.49 7.88
C PRO A 383 14.62 -2.25 7.93
N GLY A 384 13.79 -3.21 7.54
CA GLY A 384 12.34 -3.10 7.47
C GLY A 384 11.83 -2.28 6.29
N THR A 385 12.67 -2.07 5.27
CA THR A 385 12.34 -1.30 4.07
C THR A 385 12.90 -1.98 2.84
N VAL A 386 12.03 -2.35 1.90
CA VAL A 386 12.40 -2.95 0.62
C VAL A 386 12.45 -1.85 -0.43
N THR A 387 13.51 -1.84 -1.23
CA THR A 387 13.72 -0.80 -2.26
C THR A 387 13.57 -1.39 -3.65
N PHE A 388 12.84 -0.70 -4.51
CA PHE A 388 12.82 -0.91 -5.95
C PHE A 388 13.53 0.28 -6.61
N ALA A 389 14.48 -0.01 -7.51
CA ALA A 389 15.28 0.98 -8.20
C ALA A 389 15.32 0.66 -9.71
N PRO A 390 14.18 0.75 -10.42
CA PRO A 390 14.16 0.58 -11.87
C PRO A 390 15.05 1.63 -12.54
N GLU A 391 15.87 1.19 -13.47
CA GLU A 391 16.72 2.03 -14.31
C GLU A 391 15.87 2.96 -15.18
N ALA A 392 16.48 4.03 -15.69
CA ALA A 392 15.77 5.02 -16.50
C ALA A 392 15.11 4.34 -17.69
N THR A 393 13.89 4.79 -18.03
CA THR A 393 13.03 4.23 -19.09
C THR A 393 12.58 2.79 -18.91
N HIS A 394 12.83 2.16 -17.75
CA HIS A 394 12.45 0.77 -17.48
C HIS A 394 11.40 0.67 -16.39
N THR A 395 10.66 -0.43 -16.43
CA THR A 395 9.54 -0.70 -15.54
C THR A 395 9.73 -2.00 -14.78
N ILE A 396 9.54 -1.93 -13.47
CA ILE A 396 9.30 -3.09 -12.62
C ILE A 396 7.79 -3.15 -12.34
N THR A 397 7.13 -4.25 -12.70
CA THR A 397 5.68 -4.41 -12.47
C THR A 397 5.41 -5.41 -11.36
N LEU A 398 4.69 -5.00 -10.32
CA LEU A 398 4.31 -5.84 -9.18
C LEU A 398 2.87 -6.36 -9.35
N ASN A 399 2.69 -7.55 -9.92
CA ASN A 399 1.35 -8.10 -10.15
C ASN A 399 0.81 -8.94 -8.98
N ALA A 400 1.62 -9.22 -7.96
CA ALA A 400 1.18 -9.91 -6.75
C ALA A 400 0.90 -8.93 -5.61
N ALA A 401 -0.10 -9.25 -4.80
CA ALA A 401 -0.39 -8.47 -3.59
C ALA A 401 0.75 -8.63 -2.57
N PHE A 402 1.25 -7.50 -2.08
CA PHE A 402 2.24 -7.47 -1.00
C PHE A 402 1.56 -7.11 0.31
N SER A 403 1.95 -7.77 1.40
CA SER A 403 1.37 -7.60 2.73
C SER A 403 2.46 -7.39 3.78
N GLY A 404 2.09 -7.28 5.06
CA GLY A 404 3.05 -7.19 6.18
C GLY A 404 3.35 -5.76 6.65
N ALA A 405 4.28 -5.62 7.59
CA ALA A 405 4.55 -4.38 8.31
C ALA A 405 5.72 -3.55 7.76
N GLY A 406 6.52 -4.10 6.84
CA GLY A 406 7.65 -3.40 6.26
C GLY A 406 7.26 -2.28 5.30
N ASN A 407 8.16 -1.34 5.09
CA ASN A 407 8.01 -0.22 4.15
C ASN A 407 8.41 -0.63 2.73
N LEU A 408 7.87 0.10 1.75
CA LEU A 408 8.30 0.05 0.35
C LEU A 408 8.89 1.40 -0.06
N THR A 409 10.06 1.38 -0.70
CA THR A 409 10.70 2.56 -1.28
C THR A 409 10.92 2.39 -2.78
N LEU A 410 10.57 3.41 -3.57
CA LEU A 410 11.03 3.59 -4.94
C LEU A 410 12.20 4.58 -4.94
N ASP A 411 13.37 4.13 -5.40
CA ASP A 411 14.65 4.89 -5.42
C ASP A 411 15.37 4.76 -6.78
N GLY A 412 14.63 4.53 -7.86
CA GLY A 412 15.14 4.42 -9.22
C GLY A 412 14.45 5.43 -10.15
N PRO A 413 15.12 5.91 -11.21
CA PRO A 413 14.56 6.90 -12.13
C PRO A 413 13.49 6.34 -13.08
N GLY A 414 13.32 5.02 -13.15
CA GLY A 414 12.28 4.37 -13.94
C GLY A 414 10.90 4.33 -13.26
N THR A 415 10.10 3.34 -13.66
CA THR A 415 8.72 3.17 -13.19
C THR A 415 8.59 1.93 -12.30
N LEU A 416 7.95 2.08 -11.15
CA LEU A 416 7.38 0.96 -10.39
C LEU A 416 5.88 0.93 -10.65
N ALA A 417 5.42 -0.07 -11.41
CA ALA A 417 4.02 -0.27 -11.72
C ALA A 417 3.36 -1.21 -10.70
N MET A 418 2.37 -0.71 -9.97
CA MET A 418 1.55 -1.46 -9.03
C MET A 418 0.41 -2.11 -9.79
N GLY A 419 0.51 -3.41 -10.08
CA GLY A 419 -0.49 -4.19 -10.82
C GLY A 419 -1.54 -4.88 -9.94
N ALA A 420 -1.28 -4.96 -8.63
CA ALA A 420 -2.18 -5.54 -7.64
C ALA A 420 -2.58 -4.54 -6.55
N ALA A 421 -3.61 -4.89 -5.78
CA ALA A 421 -3.95 -4.18 -4.55
C ALA A 421 -3.01 -4.65 -3.42
N HIS A 422 -2.09 -3.78 -3.00
CA HIS A 422 -1.14 -4.06 -1.91
C HIS A 422 -1.72 -3.66 -0.55
N THR A 423 -1.53 -4.52 0.45
CA THR A 423 -2.17 -4.42 1.78
C THR A 423 -1.16 -4.29 2.93
N TYR A 424 0.13 -4.10 2.62
CA TYR A 424 1.13 -3.80 3.65
C TYR A 424 0.78 -2.52 4.41
N VAL A 425 1.16 -2.49 5.69
CA VAL A 425 0.85 -1.39 6.63
C VAL A 425 2.05 -0.47 6.88
N GLY A 426 3.20 -0.75 6.25
CA GLY A 426 4.33 0.17 6.22
C GLY A 426 4.12 1.31 5.22
N ASN A 427 4.98 2.33 5.31
CA ASN A 427 4.91 3.50 4.43
C ASN A 427 5.34 3.17 3.00
N THR A 428 4.81 3.94 2.05
CA THR A 428 5.29 3.98 0.67
C THR A 428 6.06 5.27 0.45
N ILE A 429 7.33 5.16 0.06
CA ILE A 429 8.24 6.29 -0.10
C ILE A 429 8.70 6.33 -1.55
N VAL A 430 8.51 7.45 -2.23
CA VAL A 430 8.97 7.67 -3.59
C VAL A 430 10.04 8.76 -3.57
N LYS A 431 11.29 8.36 -3.70
CA LYS A 431 12.43 9.28 -3.70
C LYS A 431 12.70 9.89 -5.08
N GLN A 432 12.40 9.14 -6.14
CA GLN A 432 12.56 9.54 -7.53
C GLN A 432 11.76 8.58 -8.44
N GLY A 433 11.64 8.91 -9.72
CA GLY A 433 10.95 8.07 -10.70
C GLY A 433 9.43 8.08 -10.55
N THR A 434 8.77 7.10 -11.14
CA THR A 434 7.30 7.05 -11.23
C THR A 434 6.74 5.85 -10.47
N LEU A 435 5.90 6.09 -9.46
CA LEU A 435 5.03 5.08 -8.88
C LEU A 435 3.70 5.11 -9.63
N ALA A 436 3.46 4.11 -10.49
CA ALA A 436 2.29 4.04 -11.34
C ALA A 436 1.27 3.01 -10.84
N PHE A 437 -0.01 3.38 -10.80
CA PHE A 437 -1.11 2.44 -10.62
C PHE A 437 -1.60 1.95 -11.97
N VAL A 438 -1.62 0.64 -12.19
CA VAL A 438 -2.08 0.04 -13.44
C VAL A 438 -3.20 -0.97 -13.18
N GLY A 439 -4.26 -0.90 -13.97
CA GLY A 439 -5.43 -1.76 -13.78
C GLY A 439 -6.01 -1.63 -12.36
N ALA A 440 -6.14 -2.73 -11.65
CA ALA A 440 -6.66 -2.78 -10.27
C ALA A 440 -5.59 -2.48 -9.19
N GLY A 441 -4.43 -1.93 -9.58
CA GLY A 441 -3.35 -1.54 -8.70
C GLY A 441 -3.77 -0.58 -7.58
N GLY A 442 -3.24 -0.75 -6.37
CA GLY A 442 -3.53 0.16 -5.26
C GLY A 442 -2.68 -0.03 -4.01
N LEU A 443 -2.71 0.98 -3.14
CA LEU A 443 -2.10 0.98 -1.81
C LEU A 443 -3.21 1.01 -0.78
N VAL A 444 -3.73 -0.14 -0.34
CA VAL A 444 -4.95 -0.19 0.48
C VAL A 444 -4.69 0.29 1.91
N ASN A 445 -3.57 -0.12 2.50
CA ASN A 445 -3.29 0.07 3.93
C ASN A 445 -2.03 0.89 4.23
N SER A 446 -1.29 1.35 3.21
CA SER A 446 -0.11 2.20 3.41
C SER A 446 -0.52 3.50 4.10
N PRO A 447 -0.07 3.80 5.33
CA PRO A 447 -0.57 4.93 6.09
C PRO A 447 -0.03 6.27 5.57
N SER A 448 1.16 6.27 4.96
CA SER A 448 1.71 7.44 4.29
C SER A 448 2.24 7.10 2.90
N ILE A 449 1.97 8.00 1.95
CA ILE A 449 2.53 8.04 0.60
C ILE A 449 3.37 9.31 0.54
N ILE A 450 4.69 9.13 0.56
CA ILE A 450 5.67 10.21 0.74
C ILE A 450 6.39 10.42 -0.58
N LEU A 451 6.27 11.60 -1.16
CA LEU A 451 6.84 11.95 -2.46
C LEU A 451 7.99 12.96 -2.32
N SER A 452 9.15 12.67 -2.88
CA SER A 452 10.26 13.63 -2.97
C SER A 452 10.15 14.49 -4.24
N ALA A 453 10.96 15.53 -4.34
CA ALA A 453 11.16 16.27 -5.58
C ALA A 453 11.48 15.31 -6.75
N ASP A 454 11.00 15.64 -7.95
CA ASP A 454 11.19 14.86 -9.18
C ASP A 454 10.58 13.45 -9.19
N SER A 455 9.83 13.08 -8.15
CA SER A 455 9.01 11.88 -8.16
C SER A 455 7.64 12.13 -8.79
N THR A 456 7.04 11.08 -9.35
CA THR A 456 5.68 11.09 -9.88
C THR A 456 4.84 10.00 -9.22
N LEU A 457 3.67 10.37 -8.72
CA LEU A 457 2.59 9.45 -8.40
C LEU A 457 1.60 9.46 -9.56
N ASP A 458 1.49 8.36 -10.29
CA ASP A 458 0.69 8.27 -11.51
C ASP A 458 -0.51 7.33 -11.36
N ALA A 459 -1.70 7.91 -11.33
CA ALA A 459 -2.97 7.19 -11.29
C ALA A 459 -3.67 7.13 -12.66
N SER A 460 -3.02 7.57 -13.74
CA SER A 460 -3.64 7.62 -15.07
C SER A 460 -3.93 6.24 -15.68
N GLY A 461 -3.18 5.21 -15.26
CA GLY A 461 -3.35 3.82 -15.68
C GLY A 461 -4.31 2.99 -14.84
N ALA A 462 -4.88 3.56 -13.77
CA ALA A 462 -5.78 2.84 -12.87
C ALA A 462 -7.17 2.64 -13.51
N SER A 463 -7.80 1.49 -13.29
CA SER A 463 -9.16 1.19 -13.81
C SER A 463 -10.27 1.99 -13.12
N SER A 464 -9.96 2.64 -12.01
CA SER A 464 -10.82 3.51 -11.23
C SER A 464 -9.98 4.64 -10.63
N ASN A 465 -10.61 5.78 -10.29
CA ASN A 465 -9.92 6.87 -9.62
C ASN A 465 -9.17 6.38 -8.38
N PHE A 466 -7.91 6.82 -8.21
CA PHE A 466 -7.16 6.53 -7.00
C PHE A 466 -7.80 7.30 -5.83
N VAL A 467 -8.25 6.60 -4.79
CA VAL A 467 -8.88 7.20 -3.62
C VAL A 467 -7.95 7.09 -2.43
N LEU A 468 -7.64 8.23 -1.81
CA LEU A 468 -6.90 8.27 -0.55
C LEU A 468 -7.84 7.88 0.60
N GLY A 469 -7.56 6.76 1.27
CA GLY A 469 -8.37 6.25 2.38
C GLY A 469 -8.30 7.12 3.65
N VAL A 470 -9.25 6.92 4.57
CA VAL A 470 -9.43 7.72 5.80
C VAL A 470 -8.20 7.82 6.71
N SER A 471 -7.32 6.81 6.69
CA SER A 471 -6.10 6.77 7.49
C SER A 471 -4.83 6.92 6.65
N GLN A 472 -4.97 7.33 5.39
CA GLN A 472 -3.85 7.54 4.49
C GLN A 472 -3.52 9.02 4.38
N THR A 473 -2.22 9.30 4.37
CA THR A 473 -1.68 10.63 4.16
C THR A 473 -0.89 10.68 2.86
N LEU A 474 -1.25 11.61 1.96
CA LEU A 474 -0.41 12.02 0.85
C LEU A 474 0.44 13.22 1.30
N THR A 475 1.76 13.11 1.20
CA THR A 475 2.68 14.15 1.65
C THR A 475 3.92 14.24 0.78
N ASN A 476 4.59 15.39 0.80
CA ASN A 476 5.88 15.57 0.17
C ASN A 476 7.00 15.66 1.22
N SER A 477 8.12 14.99 0.96
CA SER A 477 9.36 15.13 1.75
C SER A 477 10.26 16.25 1.22
N SER A 478 10.13 16.58 -0.06
CA SER A 478 10.71 17.76 -0.70
C SER A 478 9.83 18.19 -1.88
N SER A 479 9.93 19.46 -2.28
CA SER A 479 9.13 20.03 -3.35
C SER A 479 9.97 20.20 -4.62
N THR A 480 9.43 20.06 -5.83
CA THR A 480 8.01 19.82 -6.19
C THR A 480 7.83 18.41 -6.76
N ALA A 481 6.88 17.63 -6.22
CA ALA A 481 6.55 16.30 -6.75
C ALA A 481 5.35 16.36 -7.72
N THR A 482 5.25 15.40 -8.64
CA THR A 482 4.19 15.36 -9.66
C THR A 482 3.08 14.38 -9.26
N LEU A 483 1.82 14.81 -9.44
CA LEU A 483 0.62 13.98 -9.34
C LEU A 483 0.02 13.87 -10.74
N SER A 484 -0.11 12.65 -11.27
CA SER A 484 -0.65 12.39 -12.61
C SER A 484 -1.95 11.58 -12.52
N GLY A 485 -2.93 11.93 -13.37
CA GLY A 485 -4.23 11.26 -13.40
C GLY A 485 -5.22 11.75 -12.34
N TYR A 486 -6.26 10.97 -12.07
CA TYR A 486 -7.35 11.34 -11.16
C TYR A 486 -7.13 10.78 -9.75
N LEU A 487 -6.86 11.68 -8.80
CA LEU A 487 -6.67 11.37 -7.39
C LEU A 487 -7.79 12.04 -6.57
N ASN A 488 -8.52 11.25 -5.80
CA ASN A 488 -9.55 11.72 -4.88
C ASN A 488 -9.04 11.67 -3.44
N ALA A 489 -8.82 12.84 -2.84
CA ALA A 489 -8.38 12.98 -1.46
C ALA A 489 -9.53 13.25 -0.46
N GLY A 490 -10.79 13.07 -0.89
CA GLY A 490 -11.97 13.41 -0.09
C GLY A 490 -12.00 12.80 1.31
N ALA A 491 -11.62 11.53 1.45
CA ALA A 491 -11.63 10.84 2.74
C ALA A 491 -10.31 10.95 3.52
N GLY A 492 -9.18 11.13 2.82
CA GLY A 492 -7.85 11.04 3.40
C GLY A 492 -7.25 12.37 3.87
N THR A 493 -5.95 12.35 4.15
CA THR A 493 -5.17 13.51 4.58
C THR A 493 -4.22 13.99 3.48
N VAL A 494 -4.26 15.27 3.13
CA VAL A 494 -3.19 15.92 2.34
C VAL A 494 -2.35 16.76 3.30
N SER A 495 -1.08 16.42 3.45
CA SER A 495 -0.16 17.09 4.38
C SER A 495 1.04 17.63 3.64
N LEU A 496 1.15 18.95 3.50
CA LEU A 496 2.19 19.58 2.70
C LEU A 496 3.38 20.00 3.57
N LEU A 497 4.59 19.63 3.18
CA LEU A 497 5.80 20.32 3.59
C LEU A 497 6.00 21.51 2.63
N TYR A 498 5.85 22.73 3.15
CA TYR A 498 5.72 23.93 2.32
C TYR A 498 6.83 24.93 2.57
N THR A 499 7.33 25.55 1.49
CA THR A 499 8.17 26.76 1.52
C THR A 499 7.55 27.79 0.59
N SER A 500 7.45 29.05 1.04
CA SER A 500 6.88 30.13 0.23
C SER A 500 7.56 30.22 -1.14
N GLY A 501 6.75 30.31 -2.20
CA GLY A 501 7.22 30.40 -3.59
C GLY A 501 7.50 29.07 -4.29
N VAL A 502 7.52 27.94 -3.57
CA VAL A 502 7.74 26.60 -4.15
C VAL A 502 6.54 25.71 -3.88
N PRO A 503 5.70 25.41 -4.90
CA PRO A 503 4.55 24.52 -4.73
C PRO A 503 4.97 23.13 -4.27
N ALA A 504 4.20 22.52 -3.37
CA ALA A 504 4.47 21.17 -2.89
C ALA A 504 4.27 20.12 -3.98
N PHE A 505 3.21 20.29 -4.78
CA PHE A 505 2.84 19.40 -5.87
C PHE A 505 2.56 20.16 -7.18
N THR A 506 2.71 19.44 -8.30
CA THR A 506 2.17 19.80 -9.61
C THR A 506 1.21 18.71 -10.06
N VAL A 507 -0.02 19.07 -10.41
CA VAL A 507 -1.00 18.13 -10.98
C VAL A 507 -0.89 18.15 -12.50
N VAL A 508 -0.89 16.99 -13.16
CA VAL A 508 -0.85 16.85 -14.63
C VAL A 508 -1.85 15.79 -15.11
N GLY A 509 -2.37 15.96 -16.33
CA GLY A 509 -3.16 14.93 -17.02
C GLY A 509 -4.37 14.39 -16.24
N GLY A 510 -4.99 15.20 -15.37
CA GLY A 510 -6.02 14.75 -14.46
C GLY A 510 -6.32 15.77 -13.35
N ALA A 511 -6.84 15.29 -12.22
CA ALA A 511 -7.26 16.16 -11.13
C ALA A 511 -6.87 15.63 -9.75
N LEU A 512 -6.48 16.54 -8.85
CA LEU A 512 -6.51 16.32 -7.41
C LEU A 512 -7.85 16.86 -6.88
N ALA A 513 -8.78 15.97 -6.54
CA ALA A 513 -10.06 16.31 -5.97
C ALA A 513 -9.99 16.40 -4.44
N LEU A 514 -10.32 17.58 -3.91
CA LEU A 514 -10.50 17.86 -2.49
C LEU A 514 -12.00 17.92 -2.17
N ALA A 515 -12.36 17.59 -0.92
CA ALA A 515 -13.71 17.74 -0.40
C ALA A 515 -13.67 18.46 0.96
N THR A 516 -14.81 18.91 1.45
CA THR A 516 -14.93 19.59 2.75
C THR A 516 -14.47 18.73 3.92
N ASN A 517 -14.53 17.40 3.79
CA ASN A 517 -14.06 16.42 4.77
C ASN A 517 -12.61 15.96 4.56
N THR A 518 -11.92 16.43 3.50
CA THR A 518 -10.48 16.18 3.36
C THR A 518 -9.75 16.80 4.53
N VAL A 519 -8.84 16.07 5.17
CA VAL A 519 -7.98 16.66 6.20
C VAL A 519 -6.79 17.35 5.51
N PHE A 520 -6.77 18.68 5.48
CA PHE A 520 -5.71 19.44 4.81
C PHE A 520 -4.78 20.14 5.82
N LYS A 521 -3.49 19.81 5.76
CA LYS A 521 -2.47 20.33 6.68
C LYS A 521 -1.31 20.95 5.90
N ILE A 522 -0.79 22.05 6.41
CA ILE A 522 0.41 22.70 5.88
C ILE A 522 1.43 22.79 7.01
N ASN A 523 2.63 22.27 6.80
CA ASN A 523 3.79 22.52 7.63
C ASN A 523 4.69 23.52 6.91
N ASN A 524 4.57 24.81 7.28
CA ASN A 524 5.40 25.86 6.71
C ASN A 524 6.82 25.75 7.30
N THR A 525 7.79 25.43 6.45
CA THR A 525 9.21 25.29 6.83
C THR A 525 9.99 26.59 6.76
N GLY A 526 9.39 27.64 6.18
CA GLY A 526 9.98 28.97 6.09
C GLY A 526 9.55 29.92 7.21
N ALA A 527 9.76 31.21 6.97
CA ALA A 527 9.28 32.27 7.86
C ALA A 527 7.75 32.33 7.90
N GLN A 528 7.22 32.98 8.94
CA GLN A 528 5.79 33.19 9.13
C GLN A 528 5.14 33.88 7.93
N LEU A 529 3.98 33.37 7.49
CA LEU A 529 3.29 33.88 6.31
C LEU A 529 2.43 35.10 6.67
N GLY A 530 2.77 36.27 6.13
CA GLY A 530 1.92 37.47 6.24
C GLY A 530 0.68 37.39 5.33
N ALA A 531 -0.14 38.45 5.31
CA ALA A 531 -1.28 38.53 4.40
C ALA A 531 -0.84 38.40 2.93
N GLY A 532 -1.54 37.57 2.16
CA GLY A 532 -1.23 37.27 0.77
C GLY A 532 -1.77 35.92 0.29
N SER A 533 -1.58 35.64 -0.99
CA SER A 533 -1.97 34.37 -1.64
C SER A 533 -0.72 33.54 -1.95
N TYR A 534 -0.64 32.35 -1.36
CA TYR A 534 0.52 31.47 -1.44
C TYR A 534 0.17 30.21 -2.23
N LYS A 535 0.79 30.03 -3.40
CA LYS A 535 0.56 28.84 -4.23
C LYS A 535 1.07 27.60 -3.49
N LEU A 536 0.17 26.66 -3.23
CA LEU A 536 0.47 25.39 -2.57
C LEU A 536 0.65 24.26 -3.58
N ILE A 537 -0.26 24.19 -4.55
CA ILE A 537 -0.30 23.14 -5.57
C ILE A 537 -0.49 23.83 -6.91
N SER A 538 0.40 23.53 -7.85
CA SER A 538 0.37 24.05 -9.21
C SER A 538 -0.36 23.10 -10.16
N ALA A 539 -0.79 23.64 -11.29
CA ALA A 539 -1.38 22.88 -12.39
C ALA A 539 -0.42 22.89 -13.57
N GLY A 540 0.01 21.70 -13.99
CA GLY A 540 0.71 21.50 -15.26
C GLY A 540 -0.27 21.19 -16.41
N SER A 541 0.25 20.65 -17.50
CA SER A 541 -0.55 20.34 -18.70
C SER A 541 -1.71 19.40 -18.38
N GLY A 542 -2.94 19.84 -18.67
CA GLY A 542 -4.17 19.05 -18.43
C GLY A 542 -4.46 18.75 -16.96
N GLY A 543 -3.73 19.37 -16.02
CA GLY A 543 -3.91 19.19 -14.59
C GLY A 543 -4.82 20.24 -13.97
N LEU A 544 -5.51 19.88 -12.89
CA LEU A 544 -6.25 20.82 -12.05
C LEU A 544 -6.41 20.35 -10.61
N VAL A 545 -6.59 21.29 -9.69
CA VAL A 545 -7.14 21.01 -8.35
C VAL A 545 -8.64 21.30 -8.38
N SER A 546 -9.46 20.32 -8.01
CA SER A 546 -10.93 20.48 -7.95
C SER A 546 -11.43 20.38 -6.51
N GLY A 547 -12.55 21.02 -6.22
CA GLY A 547 -13.29 20.80 -4.98
C GLY A 547 -14.67 21.43 -5.02
N VAL A 548 -15.70 20.66 -4.64
CA VAL A 548 -17.11 21.13 -4.54
C VAL A 548 -17.37 21.87 -3.22
N GLY A 549 -16.31 22.46 -2.65
CA GLY A 549 -16.19 22.96 -1.28
C GLY A 549 -14.82 22.57 -0.73
N LEU A 550 -13.98 23.55 -0.41
CA LEU A 550 -12.61 23.32 0.05
C LEU A 550 -12.60 22.98 1.55
N PRO A 551 -11.67 22.12 2.01
CA PRO A 551 -11.56 21.79 3.42
C PRO A 551 -11.04 22.96 4.25
N PRO A 552 -11.31 22.96 5.57
CA PRO A 552 -10.58 23.83 6.49
C PRO A 552 -9.09 23.49 6.46
N VAL A 553 -8.25 24.50 6.66
CA VAL A 553 -6.79 24.36 6.62
C VAL A 553 -6.17 24.80 7.94
N ALA A 554 -5.20 24.02 8.41
CA ALA A 554 -4.32 24.39 9.51
C ALA A 554 -2.88 24.59 8.98
N VAL A 555 -2.24 25.67 9.41
CA VAL A 555 -0.86 26.01 9.07
C VAL A 555 0.02 25.92 10.30
N ASN A 556 0.87 24.90 10.35
CA ASN A 556 1.85 24.63 11.40
C ASN A 556 3.25 25.11 10.98
N GLY A 557 4.26 24.87 11.83
CA GLY A 557 5.65 25.27 11.58
C GLY A 557 5.84 26.78 11.77
N GLY A 558 6.40 27.47 10.78
CA GLY A 558 6.46 28.93 10.75
C GLY A 558 5.08 29.60 10.79
N GLY A 559 4.01 28.86 10.45
CA GLY A 559 2.62 29.30 10.62
C GLY A 559 2.22 30.49 9.74
N ALA A 560 1.01 30.99 9.97
CA ALA A 560 0.56 32.30 9.48
C ALA A 560 0.80 33.39 10.55
N ALA A 561 0.88 34.65 10.12
CA ALA A 561 1.05 35.80 11.01
C ALA A 561 -0.06 35.84 12.08
N SER A 562 0.28 36.25 13.29
CA SER A 562 -0.69 36.33 14.39
C SER A 562 -1.86 37.24 14.00
N GLY A 563 -3.08 36.82 14.35
CA GLY A 563 -4.32 37.54 14.03
C GLY A 563 -4.89 37.26 12.63
N GLN A 564 -4.11 36.71 11.71
CA GLN A 564 -4.58 36.40 10.35
C GLN A 564 -5.57 35.24 10.33
N TYR A 565 -6.52 35.31 9.41
CA TYR A 565 -7.36 34.21 8.97
C TYR A 565 -6.71 33.46 7.80
N VAL A 566 -6.93 32.15 7.75
CA VAL A 566 -6.42 31.29 6.68
C VAL A 566 -7.55 30.53 6.02
N SER A 567 -7.54 30.50 4.70
CA SER A 567 -8.48 29.73 3.90
C SER A 567 -7.80 29.16 2.66
N LEU A 568 -8.45 28.18 2.04
CA LEU A 568 -8.03 27.67 0.75
C LEU A 568 -8.85 28.34 -0.35
N ASN A 569 -8.21 28.60 -1.48
CA ASN A 569 -8.87 29.07 -2.69
C ASN A 569 -8.32 28.33 -3.92
N VAL A 570 -9.19 28.03 -4.88
CA VAL A 570 -8.80 27.48 -6.17
C VAL A 570 -8.97 28.56 -7.23
N THR A 571 -7.91 28.87 -7.96
CA THR A 571 -7.94 29.87 -9.04
C THR A 571 -7.00 29.44 -10.15
N GLY A 572 -7.46 29.53 -11.39
CA GLY A 572 -6.66 29.10 -12.55
C GLY A 572 -6.26 27.63 -12.51
N ASN A 573 -7.12 26.76 -11.96
CA ASN A 573 -6.88 25.32 -11.73
C ASN A 573 -5.83 24.98 -10.65
N GLU A 574 -5.30 25.98 -9.94
CA GLU A 574 -4.28 25.81 -8.91
C GLU A 574 -4.86 26.03 -7.50
N LEU A 575 -4.20 25.50 -6.48
CA LEU A 575 -4.58 25.68 -5.07
C LEU A 575 -3.69 26.72 -4.39
N TYR A 576 -4.32 27.67 -3.73
CA TYR A 576 -3.68 28.72 -2.94
C TYR A 576 -4.13 28.64 -1.48
N LEU A 577 -3.18 28.88 -0.57
CA LEU A 577 -3.47 29.34 0.78
C LEU A 577 -3.65 30.85 0.73
N VAL A 578 -4.81 31.33 1.15
CA VAL A 578 -5.07 32.76 1.34
C VAL A 578 -4.88 33.06 2.82
N VAL A 579 -3.99 34.00 3.11
CA VAL A 579 -3.79 34.58 4.44
C VAL A 579 -4.32 36.00 4.38
N THR A 580 -5.28 36.36 5.23
CA THR A 580 -5.87 37.70 5.24
C THR A 580 -6.19 38.17 6.65
N ASN A 581 -6.29 39.49 6.83
CA ASN A 581 -6.79 40.10 8.06
C ASN A 581 -8.31 39.96 8.16
N ASP A 582 -8.99 39.74 7.04
CA ASP A 582 -10.44 39.66 6.98
C ASP A 582 -10.96 38.36 7.61
N ARG A 583 -12.16 38.40 8.19
CA ARG A 583 -12.81 37.26 8.87
C ARG A 583 -14.14 36.96 8.20
N PRO A 584 -14.49 35.69 7.98
CA PRO A 584 -15.80 35.38 7.43
C PRO A 584 -16.88 35.83 8.43
N PRO A 585 -18.01 36.36 7.94
CA PRO A 585 -19.11 36.75 8.79
C PRO A 585 -19.66 35.52 9.53
N VAL A 586 -20.32 35.75 10.67
CA VAL A 586 -20.79 34.69 11.58
C VAL A 586 -22.31 34.67 11.62
N VAL A 587 -22.88 33.48 11.43
CA VAL A 587 -24.27 33.16 11.78
C VAL A 587 -24.26 32.54 13.18
N ALA A 588 -24.73 33.26 14.20
CA ALA A 588 -24.63 32.82 15.59
C ALA A 588 -25.52 31.61 15.93
N ARG A 589 -26.64 31.42 15.22
CA ARG A 589 -27.56 30.30 15.43
C ARG A 589 -28.41 30.01 14.20
N ASN A 590 -28.80 28.75 14.05
CA ASN A 590 -29.87 28.35 13.13
C ASN A 590 -31.21 28.88 13.63
N VAL A 591 -32.13 29.16 12.71
CA VAL A 591 -33.46 29.70 13.05
C VAL A 591 -34.52 28.68 12.69
N SER A 592 -35.48 28.45 13.59
CA SER A 592 -36.59 27.53 13.40
C SER A 592 -37.92 28.27 13.37
N PHE A 593 -38.84 27.80 12.52
CA PHE A 593 -40.21 28.31 12.44
C PHE A 593 -41.21 27.16 12.46
N ASP A 594 -42.24 27.31 13.28
CA ASP A 594 -43.35 26.38 13.38
C ASP A 594 -44.50 26.82 12.45
N LEU A 595 -44.93 25.94 11.55
CA LEU A 595 -45.88 26.22 10.48
C LEU A 595 -47.00 25.19 10.45
N LEU A 596 -48.22 25.61 10.13
CA LEU A 596 -49.32 24.67 9.92
C LEU A 596 -49.10 23.80 8.67
N PRO A 597 -49.67 22.58 8.59
CA PRO A 597 -49.49 21.72 7.45
C PRO A 597 -50.03 22.38 6.19
N GLY A 598 -49.23 22.42 5.13
CA GLY A 598 -49.57 23.05 3.86
C GLY A 598 -49.37 24.57 3.78
N ALA A 599 -48.89 25.21 4.86
CA ALA A 599 -48.54 26.62 4.83
C ALA A 599 -47.32 26.88 3.92
N THR A 600 -47.29 28.07 3.30
CA THR A 600 -46.09 28.64 2.70
C THR A 600 -45.33 29.45 3.75
N TRP A 601 -44.03 29.67 3.54
CA TRP A 601 -43.19 30.44 4.46
C TRP A 601 -42.49 31.60 3.76
N GLN A 602 -42.44 32.74 4.45
CA GLN A 602 -41.68 33.92 4.07
C GLN A 602 -41.09 34.56 5.32
N ALA A 603 -39.84 35.01 5.24
CA ALA A 603 -39.27 35.90 6.24
C ALA A 603 -38.51 37.05 5.60
N ALA A 604 -38.65 38.24 6.19
CA ALA A 604 -37.81 39.38 5.88
C ALA A 604 -36.36 39.06 6.23
N ILE A 605 -35.44 39.39 5.32
CA ILE A 605 -33.99 39.17 5.49
C ILE A 605 -33.48 39.85 6.76
N THR A 606 -33.96 41.05 7.08
CA THR A 606 -33.59 41.80 8.29
C THR A 606 -34.01 41.11 9.59
N ASN A 607 -35.20 40.49 9.60
CA ASN A 607 -35.67 39.71 10.74
C ASN A 607 -34.84 38.44 10.89
N LEU A 608 -34.57 37.73 9.77
CA LEU A 608 -33.73 36.55 9.78
C LEU A 608 -32.33 36.87 10.29
N ALA A 609 -31.73 37.98 9.84
CA ALA A 609 -30.42 38.45 10.30
C ALA A 609 -30.37 38.68 11.80
N THR A 610 -31.42 39.30 12.35
CA THR A 610 -31.54 39.57 13.79
C THR A 610 -31.72 38.28 14.58
N MET A 611 -32.61 37.39 14.13
CA MET A 611 -32.90 36.11 14.81
C MET A 611 -31.71 35.15 14.78
N ALA A 612 -31.02 35.08 13.64
CA ALA A 612 -29.84 34.25 13.45
C ALA A 612 -28.57 34.88 14.05
N GLY A 613 -28.62 36.15 14.44
CA GLY A 613 -27.50 36.89 15.04
C GLY A 613 -26.33 37.06 14.07
N TRP A 614 -26.58 37.61 12.89
CA TRP A 614 -25.50 37.91 11.92
C TRP A 614 -24.55 38.96 12.49
N SER A 615 -23.25 38.70 12.41
CA SER A 615 -22.20 39.61 12.89
C SER A 615 -20.91 39.36 12.13
N ASP A 616 -19.96 40.29 12.19
CA ASP A 616 -18.62 40.09 11.63
C ASP A 616 -17.55 40.20 12.72
N PRO A 617 -16.61 39.24 12.84
CA PRO A 617 -15.51 39.31 13.80
C PRO A 617 -14.53 40.47 13.60
N ASP A 618 -14.37 41.00 12.39
CA ASP A 618 -13.47 42.14 12.11
C ASP A 618 -14.21 43.49 11.98
N GLY A 619 -15.55 43.45 12.04
CA GLY A 619 -16.42 44.63 12.08
C GLY A 619 -16.93 45.09 10.72
N ASP A 620 -16.69 44.34 9.65
CA ASP A 620 -17.25 44.62 8.34
C ASP A 620 -18.79 44.48 8.31
N THR A 621 -19.43 45.13 7.33
CA THR A 621 -20.90 45.15 7.24
C THR A 621 -21.43 43.84 6.66
N VAL A 622 -22.21 43.11 7.45
CA VAL A 622 -22.83 41.85 6.99
C VAL A 622 -24.13 42.09 6.23
N SER A 623 -24.27 41.42 5.10
CA SER A 623 -25.44 41.46 4.22
C SER A 623 -25.83 40.06 3.74
N PHE A 624 -27.06 39.90 3.25
CA PHE A 624 -27.51 38.67 2.63
C PHE A 624 -26.92 38.51 1.23
N SER A 625 -26.45 37.30 0.90
CA SER A 625 -25.92 36.99 -0.43
C SER A 625 -26.91 36.19 -1.28
N SER A 626 -27.42 35.07 -0.77
CA SER A 626 -28.33 34.19 -1.53
C SER A 626 -29.07 33.20 -0.64
N ALA A 627 -30.19 32.66 -1.14
CA ALA A 627 -30.81 31.46 -0.57
C ALA A 627 -30.42 30.23 -1.41
N GLY A 628 -30.26 29.08 -0.77
CA GLY A 628 -30.13 27.80 -1.46
C GLY A 628 -31.38 27.58 -2.34
N PRO A 629 -31.23 27.10 -3.58
CA PRO A 629 -32.34 27.07 -4.54
C PRO A 629 -33.42 26.03 -4.20
N PHE A 630 -33.10 25.07 -3.34
CA PHE A 630 -33.99 24.01 -2.91
C PHE A 630 -33.86 23.75 -1.40
N SER A 631 -34.94 23.30 -0.79
CA SER A 631 -34.92 22.71 0.55
C SER A 631 -34.43 21.26 0.53
N ALA A 632 -34.23 20.69 1.71
CA ALA A 632 -33.82 19.30 1.89
C ALA A 632 -34.85 18.30 1.32
N ALA A 633 -36.15 18.62 1.40
CA ALA A 633 -37.22 17.83 0.77
C ALA A 633 -37.45 18.16 -0.72
N GLY A 634 -36.66 19.06 -1.31
CA GLY A 634 -36.71 19.39 -2.74
C GLY A 634 -37.73 20.46 -3.12
N ALA A 635 -38.31 21.19 -2.16
CA ALA A 635 -39.17 22.34 -2.45
C ALA A 635 -38.34 23.53 -2.96
N SER A 636 -38.90 24.33 -3.86
CA SER A 636 -38.21 25.50 -4.42
C SER A 636 -38.10 26.62 -3.38
N VAL A 637 -36.91 27.20 -3.25
CA VAL A 637 -36.64 28.35 -2.39
C VAL A 637 -36.11 29.50 -3.23
N THR A 638 -36.69 30.69 -3.07
CA THR A 638 -36.29 31.89 -3.80
C THR A 638 -36.07 33.05 -2.84
N SER A 639 -35.40 34.10 -3.29
CA SER A 639 -35.21 35.32 -2.53
C SER A 639 -35.28 36.54 -3.44
N ASP A 640 -35.75 37.66 -2.90
CA ASP A 640 -35.55 38.98 -3.48
C ASP A 640 -34.61 39.82 -2.60
N SER A 641 -34.55 41.14 -2.80
CA SER A 641 -33.71 42.03 -2.00
C SER A 641 -34.18 42.21 -0.55
N ASN A 642 -35.38 41.75 -0.20
CA ASN A 642 -36.02 42.05 1.07
C ASN A 642 -36.46 40.80 1.85
N SER A 643 -36.79 39.69 1.19
CA SER A 643 -37.33 38.47 1.80
C SER A 643 -36.84 37.19 1.12
N ILE A 644 -36.88 36.09 1.89
CA ILE A 644 -36.72 34.72 1.40
C ILE A 644 -38.09 34.04 1.41
N TYR A 645 -38.36 33.23 0.38
CA TYR A 645 -39.62 32.54 0.14
C TYR A 645 -39.39 31.04 0.00
N PHE A 646 -40.17 30.26 0.74
CA PHE A 646 -40.32 28.82 0.54
C PHE A 646 -41.56 28.56 -0.31
N ASN A 647 -41.36 28.13 -1.56
CA ASN A 647 -42.38 28.11 -2.61
C ASN A 647 -43.12 26.76 -2.73
N GLY A 648 -43.36 26.08 -1.60
CA GLY A 648 -44.11 24.83 -1.56
C GLY A 648 -44.96 24.70 -0.30
N PRO A 649 -46.00 23.84 -0.29
CA PRO A 649 -46.72 23.51 0.93
C PRO A 649 -45.82 22.68 1.86
N LEU A 650 -45.64 23.13 3.11
CA LEU A 650 -44.88 22.37 4.09
C LEU A 650 -45.69 21.14 4.55
N ALA A 651 -45.34 19.96 4.03
CA ALA A 651 -46.04 18.70 4.32
C ALA A 651 -45.42 17.89 5.48
N ALA A 652 -44.12 18.10 5.74
CA ALA A 652 -43.35 17.54 6.84
C ALA A 652 -42.23 18.53 7.21
N ASP A 653 -41.55 18.29 8.34
CA ASP A 653 -40.37 19.05 8.72
C ASP A 653 -39.34 19.10 7.58
N ASP A 654 -38.83 20.29 7.30
CA ASP A 654 -37.91 20.56 6.21
C ASP A 654 -36.91 21.65 6.61
N TYR A 655 -35.85 21.84 5.83
CA TYR A 655 -34.91 22.92 6.04
C TYR A 655 -34.27 23.36 4.73
N PHE A 656 -33.76 24.59 4.70
CA PHE A 656 -32.98 25.09 3.58
C PHE A 656 -31.81 25.95 4.09
N SER A 657 -30.79 26.12 3.26
CA SER A 657 -29.63 26.94 3.56
C SER A 657 -29.73 28.34 2.95
N TYR A 658 -29.02 29.29 3.54
CA TYR A 658 -28.80 30.62 2.97
C TYR A 658 -27.35 31.06 3.20
N THR A 659 -26.90 32.07 2.47
CA THR A 659 -25.53 32.60 2.52
C THR A 659 -25.56 34.08 2.84
N ILE A 660 -24.65 34.50 3.71
CA ILE A 660 -24.37 35.90 4.09
C ILE A 660 -22.96 36.29 3.64
N THR A 661 -22.72 37.58 3.48
CA THR A 661 -21.43 38.13 3.04
C THR A 661 -21.15 39.48 3.69
N ASP A 662 -19.89 39.73 4.00
CA ASP A 662 -19.31 41.03 4.38
C ASP A 662 -18.81 41.83 3.15
N GLY A 663 -19.00 41.30 1.94
CA GLY A 663 -18.47 41.82 0.68
C GLY A 663 -17.11 41.25 0.25
N LYS A 664 -16.44 40.48 1.11
CA LYS A 664 -15.14 39.83 0.87
C LYS A 664 -15.22 38.30 1.02
N LEU A 665 -15.80 37.82 2.11
CA LEU A 665 -15.99 36.43 2.49
C LEU A 665 -17.48 36.13 2.68
N THR A 666 -17.79 34.84 2.84
CA THR A 666 -19.17 34.38 3.02
C THR A 666 -19.29 33.34 4.13
N ALA A 667 -20.48 33.21 4.68
CA ALA A 667 -20.85 32.15 5.60
C ALA A 667 -22.28 31.68 5.33
N SER A 668 -22.59 30.44 5.71
CA SER A 668 -23.91 29.84 5.50
C SER A 668 -24.66 29.66 6.81
N GLY A 669 -25.98 29.86 6.77
CA GLY A 669 -26.89 29.55 7.86
C GLY A 669 -27.99 28.57 7.40
N LEU A 670 -28.70 27.99 8.36
CA LEU A 670 -29.86 27.13 8.10
C LEU A 670 -31.14 27.73 8.68
N VAL A 671 -32.23 27.54 7.94
CA VAL A 671 -33.60 27.76 8.41
C VAL A 671 -34.31 26.42 8.45
N TYR A 672 -34.83 26.06 9.63
CA TYR A 672 -35.66 24.88 9.83
C TYR A 672 -37.13 25.27 9.86
N LEU A 673 -37.96 24.51 9.16
CA LEU A 673 -39.39 24.66 9.08
C LEU A 673 -40.03 23.41 9.67
N HIS A 674 -40.71 23.54 10.81
CA HIS A 674 -41.36 22.43 11.50
C HIS A 674 -42.86 22.45 11.22
N VAL A 675 -43.44 21.28 10.94
CA VAL A 675 -44.88 21.15 10.79
C VAL A 675 -45.53 21.00 12.15
N LEU A 676 -46.29 22.01 12.54
CA LEU A 676 -47.24 21.91 13.62
C LEU A 676 -48.35 20.95 13.19
N ASN A 677 -48.48 19.82 13.87
CA ASN A 677 -49.69 19.02 13.81
C ASN A 677 -50.64 19.54 14.90
N PRO A 678 -51.62 20.42 14.59
CA PRO A 678 -52.65 20.74 15.56
C PRO A 678 -53.52 19.51 15.76
N THR A 679 -53.17 18.63 16.69
CA THR A 679 -54.13 17.65 17.24
C THR A 679 -55.07 18.40 18.19
N ALA A 680 -55.88 19.28 17.62
CA ALA A 680 -57.05 19.85 18.25
C ALA A 680 -58.00 20.32 17.14
N VAL A 681 -58.80 19.39 16.62
CA VAL A 681 -60.08 19.76 16.01
C VAL A 681 -60.87 20.46 17.12
N ILE A 682 -61.10 21.77 17.00
CA ILE A 682 -62.13 22.44 17.81
C ILE A 682 -63.46 21.89 17.30
N PRO A 683 -64.25 21.13 18.08
CA PRO A 683 -65.55 20.70 17.62
C PRO A 683 -66.44 21.95 17.57
N SER A 684 -66.87 22.35 16.38
CA SER A 684 -67.87 23.40 16.19
C SER A 684 -69.29 22.92 16.51
N GLU A 685 -69.45 21.84 17.27
CA GLU A 685 -70.76 21.33 17.65
C GLU A 685 -71.22 22.00 18.95
N THR A 686 -72.26 22.81 18.84
CA THR A 686 -72.93 23.60 19.88
C THR A 686 -73.35 22.80 21.12
N ASN A 687 -73.27 21.47 21.09
CA ASN A 687 -73.82 20.58 22.09
C ASN A 687 -72.80 20.14 23.17
N ASN A 688 -71.51 20.49 23.03
CA ASN A 688 -70.45 20.13 24.00
C ASN A 688 -69.82 21.33 24.74
N VAL A 689 -70.34 22.55 24.55
CA VAL A 689 -69.94 23.72 25.34
C VAL A 689 -70.91 23.88 26.51
N ILE A 690 -70.55 23.37 27.69
CA ILE A 690 -71.24 23.76 28.93
C ILE A 690 -70.71 25.15 29.31
N SER A 691 -71.55 26.18 29.17
CA SER A 691 -71.20 27.52 29.67
C SER A 691 -71.00 27.48 31.20
N LEU A 692 -69.85 28.00 31.66
CA LEU A 692 -69.53 28.23 33.07
C LEU A 692 -69.63 29.72 33.43
N ASP A 693 -70.53 30.47 32.79
CA ASP A 693 -70.83 31.83 33.22
C ASP A 693 -71.18 31.85 34.71
N GLY A 694 -70.30 32.45 35.51
CA GLY A 694 -70.34 32.33 36.95
C GLY A 694 -69.45 33.34 37.66
N SER A 695 -69.74 33.58 38.93
CA SER A 695 -68.94 34.45 39.79
C SER A 695 -67.90 33.61 40.55
N TRP A 696 -66.63 33.91 40.32
CA TRP A 696 -65.50 33.20 40.93
C TRP A 696 -65.03 33.97 42.17
N ARG A 697 -64.75 33.26 43.28
CA ARG A 697 -64.25 33.89 44.51
C ARG A 697 -62.76 33.68 44.68
N PHE A 698 -62.04 34.76 44.94
CA PHE A 698 -60.60 34.78 45.16
C PHE A 698 -60.27 35.25 46.57
N TYR A 699 -59.19 34.69 47.16
CA TYR A 699 -58.58 35.15 48.40
C TYR A 699 -57.11 35.51 48.12
N LEU A 700 -56.75 36.76 48.39
CA LEU A 700 -55.40 37.29 48.11
C LEU A 700 -54.53 37.12 49.37
N GLU A 701 -53.50 36.27 49.30
CA GLU A 701 -52.74 35.89 50.49
C GLU A 701 -51.58 36.82 50.84
N ARG A 702 -51.36 37.89 50.08
CA ARG A 702 -50.32 38.87 50.41
C ARG A 702 -50.57 40.23 49.78
N LEU A 703 -50.93 41.19 50.60
CA LEU A 703 -50.83 42.61 50.30
C LEU A 703 -49.64 43.16 51.08
N ALA A 704 -48.84 44.00 50.42
CA ALA A 704 -47.65 44.70 50.92
C ALA A 704 -46.30 43.99 50.65
N ASN A 705 -45.59 44.58 49.68
CA ASN A 705 -44.13 44.60 49.45
C ASN A 705 -43.67 43.86 48.19
N TYR A 706 -43.40 44.65 47.14
CA TYR A 706 -42.70 44.28 45.92
C TYR A 706 -41.29 43.74 46.25
N TRP A 707 -40.90 42.64 45.61
CA TRP A 707 -39.59 42.01 45.82
C TRP A 707 -38.74 42.20 44.54
N SER A 708 -37.57 42.83 44.66
CA SER A 708 -36.66 43.13 43.53
C SER A 708 -35.32 42.40 43.65
N GLY A 709 -35.34 41.13 44.09
CA GLY A 709 -34.16 40.28 44.25
C GLY A 709 -34.31 38.90 43.59
N SER A 710 -33.20 38.17 43.45
CA SER A 710 -33.15 36.81 42.90
C SER A 710 -33.99 35.82 43.72
N VAL A 711 -34.85 35.06 43.04
CA VAL A 711 -35.92 34.18 43.57
C VAL A 711 -35.47 33.38 44.80
N PRO A 712 -36.21 33.38 45.94
CA PRO A 712 -35.85 32.55 47.08
C PRO A 712 -36.22 31.09 46.79
N ASN A 713 -35.39 30.15 47.24
CA ASN A 713 -35.69 28.73 47.17
C ASN A 713 -36.99 28.42 47.93
N ILE A 714 -38.05 28.08 47.21
CA ILE A 714 -39.30 27.61 47.81
C ILE A 714 -39.12 26.15 48.18
N SER A 715 -38.97 25.86 49.48
CA SER A 715 -39.15 24.50 50.00
C SER A 715 -40.63 24.15 49.95
N ILE A 716 -40.99 23.06 49.27
CA ILE A 716 -42.37 22.56 49.26
C ILE A 716 -42.73 22.14 50.69
N VAL A 717 -43.66 22.87 51.30
CA VAL A 717 -44.26 22.49 52.58
C VAL A 717 -45.38 21.48 52.32
N ASP A 718 -45.37 20.44 53.14
CA ASP A 718 -46.30 19.31 53.24
C ASP A 718 -47.78 19.59 52.87
N SER A 719 -48.40 18.59 52.23
CA SER A 719 -49.66 18.61 51.50
C SER A 719 -50.93 18.60 52.38
N SER A 720 -51.03 19.48 53.38
CA SER A 720 -52.24 19.57 54.21
C SER A 720 -52.67 21.00 54.55
N GLN A 721 -52.76 21.85 53.53
CA GLN A 721 -53.24 23.21 53.73
C GLN A 721 -54.73 23.23 54.13
N PRO A 722 -55.15 24.06 55.11
CA PRO A 722 -56.47 23.99 55.74
C PRO A 722 -57.66 24.20 54.78
N PHE A 723 -57.45 24.84 53.63
CA PHE A 723 -58.48 25.04 52.61
C PHE A 723 -58.87 23.75 51.85
N GLN A 724 -58.13 22.65 52.03
CA GLN A 724 -58.39 21.35 51.41
C GLN A 724 -59.27 20.43 52.26
N ARG A 725 -59.66 20.82 53.49
CA ARG A 725 -60.55 20.02 54.35
C ARG A 725 -62.04 20.33 54.09
N MET A 726 -62.91 19.33 54.22
CA MET A 726 -64.36 19.47 53.99
C MET A 726 -65.07 20.38 55.01
N ASP A 727 -64.48 20.58 56.19
CA ASP A 727 -64.98 21.37 57.30
C ASP A 727 -64.45 22.83 57.30
N TYR A 728 -63.77 23.26 56.22
CA TYR A 728 -63.23 24.62 56.13
C TYR A 728 -64.32 25.70 56.06
N VAL A 729 -64.27 26.65 56.99
CA VAL A 729 -65.13 27.84 57.07
C VAL A 729 -64.36 29.07 56.57
N GLU A 730 -64.96 29.83 55.65
CA GLU A 730 -64.33 31.01 55.02
C GLU A 730 -64.19 32.17 56.04
N SER A 731 -62.96 32.67 56.24
CA SER A 731 -62.69 33.90 57.00
C SER A 731 -62.99 35.17 56.18
N PRO A 732 -63.19 36.35 56.79
CA PRO A 732 -63.40 37.61 56.06
C PRO A 732 -62.22 37.93 55.11
N GLY A 733 -62.49 38.27 53.84
CA GLY A 733 -61.47 38.68 52.85
C GLY A 733 -61.59 38.07 51.45
N TRP A 734 -62.62 37.28 51.17
CA TRP A 734 -62.90 36.74 49.83
C TRP A 734 -63.61 37.78 48.95
N THR A 735 -63.18 37.90 47.69
CA THR A 735 -63.77 38.82 46.70
C THR A 735 -64.32 38.07 45.49
N ASN A 736 -65.51 38.46 45.03
CA ASN A 736 -66.19 37.88 43.87
C ASN A 736 -65.82 38.65 42.60
N ILE A 737 -65.40 37.94 41.55
CA ILE A 737 -65.16 38.51 40.23
C ILE A 737 -66.02 37.78 39.20
N ALA A 738 -66.67 38.53 38.32
CA ALA A 738 -67.38 37.97 37.17
C ALA A 738 -66.37 37.63 36.09
N VAL A 739 -66.32 36.37 35.65
CA VAL A 739 -65.37 35.91 34.65
C VAL A 739 -66.17 35.40 33.43
N PRO A 740 -65.99 35.98 32.22
CA PRO A 740 -66.66 35.50 31.02
C PRO A 740 -66.23 34.08 30.69
N GLY A 741 -67.19 33.21 30.37
CA GLY A 741 -66.98 31.79 30.13
C GLY A 741 -66.25 31.49 28.81
N ASN A 742 -64.92 31.60 28.79
CA ASN A 742 -64.11 30.98 27.75
C ASN A 742 -62.76 30.42 28.25
N TRP A 743 -62.66 30.13 29.54
CA TRP A 743 -61.44 29.55 30.12
C TRP A 743 -61.76 28.14 30.64
N GLU A 744 -61.02 27.16 30.11
CA GLU A 744 -61.02 25.71 30.41
C GLU A 744 -61.89 24.82 29.50
N MET A 745 -61.22 24.16 28.55
CA MET A 745 -61.70 22.92 27.91
C MET A 745 -61.42 21.74 28.85
N ALA A 746 -62.35 20.79 28.97
CA ALA A 746 -62.10 19.54 29.68
C ALA A 746 -60.92 18.78 29.02
N GLY A 747 -59.80 18.66 29.75
CA GLY A 747 -58.57 18.03 29.27
C GLY A 747 -57.42 19.00 28.91
N PHE A 748 -57.67 20.31 28.85
CA PHE A 748 -56.64 21.34 28.58
C PHE A 748 -56.66 22.46 29.63
N SER A 749 -56.67 22.08 30.91
CA SER A 749 -56.33 23.02 31.98
C SER A 749 -54.85 23.42 31.84
N PRO A 750 -54.47 24.70 32.00
CA PRO A 750 -53.06 25.12 32.08
C PRO A 750 -52.28 24.48 33.24
N ALA A 751 -52.95 23.69 34.09
CA ALA A 751 -52.36 22.82 35.08
C ALA A 751 -52.70 21.34 34.80
N THR A 752 -51.63 20.56 34.54
CA THR A 752 -51.50 19.09 34.55
C THR A 752 -51.96 18.36 33.27
N TYR A 753 -51.11 17.60 32.56
CA TYR A 753 -50.32 16.44 33.02
C TYR A 753 -49.02 16.28 32.16
N PHE A 754 -47.84 16.23 32.78
CA PHE A 754 -46.53 15.76 32.23
C PHE A 754 -45.77 16.52 31.10
N ALA A 755 -45.69 17.85 31.07
CA ALA A 755 -44.57 18.54 30.37
C ALA A 755 -44.32 19.98 30.89
N PRO A 756 -43.07 20.42 31.14
CA PRO A 756 -42.78 21.79 31.56
C PRO A 756 -42.40 22.67 30.36
N GLY A 757 -43.03 23.84 30.25
CA GLY A 757 -42.39 24.99 29.59
C GLY A 757 -43.21 25.71 28.53
N HIS A 758 -44.18 26.55 28.95
CA HIS A 758 -44.52 27.76 28.20
C HIS A 758 -44.71 28.90 29.19
N HIS A 759 -43.79 29.87 29.16
CA HIS A 759 -43.86 31.13 29.91
C HIS A 759 -44.73 32.12 29.15
N LEU A 760 -45.74 32.72 29.80
CA LEU A 760 -46.39 33.94 29.33
C LEU A 760 -45.74 35.16 30.01
N PRO A 761 -45.38 36.26 29.29
CA PRO A 761 -44.49 37.31 29.82
C PRO A 761 -45.14 38.37 30.71
N ALA A 762 -46.36 38.17 31.20
CA ALA A 762 -47.07 39.21 31.95
C ALA A 762 -47.88 38.61 33.10
N CYS A 763 -47.21 38.16 34.17
CA CYS A 763 -47.72 38.04 35.55
C CYS A 763 -46.69 37.30 36.42
N THR A 764 -45.57 37.95 36.75
CA THR A 764 -44.62 37.42 37.75
C THR A 764 -44.93 38.02 39.12
N GLY A 765 -45.38 37.20 40.08
CA GLY A 765 -45.33 37.55 41.51
C GLY A 765 -46.62 37.50 42.34
N ILE A 766 -47.72 36.91 41.87
CA ILE A 766 -48.97 36.80 42.65
C ILE A 766 -49.37 35.32 42.81
N GLY A 767 -49.42 34.84 44.05
CA GLY A 767 -50.00 33.53 44.37
C GLY A 767 -51.51 33.65 44.56
N PHE A 768 -52.29 32.86 43.82
CA PHE A 768 -53.76 32.83 43.93
C PHE A 768 -54.22 31.50 44.55
N LYS A 769 -55.19 31.55 45.46
CA LYS A 769 -56.02 30.39 45.83
C LYS A 769 -57.42 30.55 45.24
N CYS A 770 -57.90 29.53 44.56
CA CYS A 770 -59.21 29.51 43.90
C CYS A 770 -60.04 28.32 44.45
N ARG A 771 -61.36 28.52 44.62
CA ARG A 771 -62.32 27.45 44.90
C ARG A 771 -63.53 27.58 43.97
N LEU A 772 -63.77 26.53 43.17
CA LEU A 772 -64.93 26.41 42.29
C LEU A 772 -66.09 25.72 43.02
N ARG A 773 -67.29 26.32 43.00
CA ARG A 773 -68.56 25.63 43.34
C ARG A 773 -69.42 25.49 42.09
N GLY A 774 -69.46 24.30 41.51
CA GLY A 774 -70.44 23.95 40.49
C GLY A 774 -71.83 23.68 41.10
N ARG A 775 -72.90 23.98 40.35
CA ARG A 775 -74.28 23.59 40.68
C ARG A 775 -74.40 22.06 40.57
N GLY A 776 -74.07 21.35 41.65
CA GLY A 776 -74.03 19.88 41.66
C GLY A 776 -73.13 19.24 42.73
N GLY A 777 -72.46 20.03 43.60
CA GLY A 777 -71.88 19.51 44.83
C GLY A 777 -70.52 18.79 44.74
N ARG A 778 -69.80 18.83 43.61
CA ARG A 778 -68.38 18.40 43.56
C ARG A 778 -67.45 19.63 43.52
N SER A 779 -66.47 19.66 44.42
CA SER A 779 -65.40 20.67 44.48
C SER A 779 -64.12 20.12 43.84
N ILE A 780 -63.44 20.91 43.01
CA ILE A 780 -62.11 20.59 42.43
C ILE A 780 -61.10 21.62 42.97
N PHE A 781 -59.90 21.18 43.36
CA PHE A 781 -58.85 22.02 43.98
C PHE A 781 -57.53 21.89 43.21
N THR A 782 -56.86 23.00 42.88
CA THR A 782 -55.51 23.02 42.24
C THR A 782 -54.58 24.06 42.88
N SER A 783 -53.27 23.78 42.93
CA SER A 783 -52.21 24.72 43.37
C SER A 783 -51.03 24.68 42.40
N MET A 784 -50.46 25.83 41.99
CA MET A 784 -49.24 25.89 41.16
C MET A 784 -47.99 26.23 42.00
N ALA A 785 -46.92 25.43 41.89
CA ALA A 785 -45.57 25.74 42.36
C ALA A 785 -44.52 25.27 41.32
N SER A 786 -43.50 26.10 41.03
CA SER A 786 -42.45 25.83 40.03
C SER A 786 -41.23 25.12 40.65
N ARG A 787 -40.58 24.20 39.89
CA ARG A 787 -39.27 23.56 40.23
C ARG A 787 -38.26 23.73 39.08
N PRO A 788 -36.92 23.70 39.33
CA PRO A 788 -35.88 24.10 38.37
C PRO A 788 -35.33 22.96 37.49
N ALA A 789 -34.84 23.33 36.32
CA ALA A 789 -34.35 22.46 35.23
C ALA A 789 -32.95 21.84 35.47
N HIS A 790 -32.76 20.60 35.01
CA HIS A 790 -31.45 19.93 34.87
C HIS A 790 -31.00 19.92 33.40
N ARG A 791 -29.71 20.22 33.18
CA ARG A 791 -28.98 20.17 31.90
C ARG A 791 -28.81 18.74 31.38
N CYS A 792 -28.77 18.56 30.05
CA CYS A 792 -27.91 17.59 29.37
C CYS A 792 -27.76 17.91 27.86
N GLY A 793 -26.50 17.89 27.40
CA GLY A 793 -26.02 17.34 26.12
C GLY A 793 -26.46 18.00 24.83
#